data_AF-A0A2S2CNW3-F1
#
_entry.id   AF-A0A2S2CNW3-F1
#
_cell.length_a   1.000
_cell.length_b   1.000
_cell.length_c   1.000
_cell.angle_alpha   90.00
_cell.angle_beta   90.00
_cell.angle_gamma   90.00
#
_symmetry.space_group_name_H-M   'P 1'
#
loop_
_entity.id
_entity.type
_entity.pdbx_description
1 polymer ?
#
loop_
_entity_poly.entity_id
_entity_poly.type
_entity_poly.pdbx_seq_one_letter_code
_entity_poly.pdbx_strand_id
1 'polypeptide(L)'
;MAKRKVFQDFDPSVPTGPSVADTLRETRQSLGYQLQDVATMLRIRYPYLLAIEEGRFQDLPGTTYAVGFLRSYAEYLGLDPEAIANRYKEEAVGAARKQELYLPTPVPEGRIPGGTVLLGTLVLAGIVYGGWYYLSATDRSVVDLVPALPDRLVSLLDTLPRSGQQAAEAPRGSEAPAGGGSQAVAGAPVPVTPPPNPAPTAPAPVPAPTASAPAPSQTPPYPVSNVPPPAPPPAAPAPATVAALPRPPAPPAAAPAPAITNVPPPPAEDEEAEGATQEPTPINQPAAPPPPPAPRAADPAQGPTKAYGLQNQSSRLTLRATQESWVQVRDGSEIVFTRVLKPGDTYRVPDKPNVKVRTGNAGGLVVVADGVESPPLGSVGQVLRDVTLDGHGWCAPARADPPPRVSLETGAGKRTSGLILLAWSGPRYNGVVRGRPPIPPADSTGRVRPPFRAIASRLKAMSVRAYRQILRRKSRQIRVGNVLVGGDAPISVQTMTNTPTTDVKATVEQIQAAERVGADIVRVSCPDRESALALKDIVRQVKVPIVADIHFHYKRAIEAAESGAACLRINPGNIGSAERVREVVKAARDHGCSMRIGVNAGSLEQDLLEKYGEPCPEAMVESALNHAKILEDNDFFEFKISVKASDAFLAVAAYQGLAEACDYPLHVGITEAGGLRAGTVKSSIGLGMLLWSGIGDTLRVSLSADPAEEVLVGYDILKSLGLRRRGVTVISCPSCARQNFNVIKTVELLEQRLAHITTPLTLSVIGCVVNGPGEARETDIGLTGGGNNTHQIYLSGVTDHRLKDKDIVDHLVGLVEKKAAEIEAAKAAAPAGQDASAAAE
;
A
#
# COMPACT_ATOMS: atom_id res chain seq x y z
N MET A 1 36.79 2.38 54.31
CA MET A 1 35.42 2.36 54.84
C MET A 1 34.47 1.85 53.78
N ALA A 2 33.52 1.04 54.19
CA ALA A 2 32.80 0.06 53.39
C ALA A 2 31.49 0.58 52.77
N LYS A 3 31.03 -0.17 51.75
CA LYS A 3 29.71 -0.18 51.13
C LYS A 3 28.54 -0.06 52.13
N ARG A 4 27.48 0.69 51.77
CA ARG A 4 26.10 0.15 51.78
C ARG A 4 25.11 1.02 50.97
N LYS A 5 24.28 0.30 50.21
CA LYS A 5 23.07 0.72 49.47
C LYS A 5 22.01 1.30 50.40
N VAL A 6 21.18 2.21 49.88
CA VAL A 6 19.71 2.14 50.00
C VAL A 6 19.10 2.60 48.67
N PHE A 7 18.40 1.68 48.03
CA PHE A 7 17.47 1.88 46.91
C PHE A 7 16.13 1.38 47.46
N GLN A 8 15.11 2.24 47.48
CA GLN A 8 13.65 2.01 47.69
C GLN A 8 13.03 3.42 47.68
N ASP A 9 12.09 3.83 46.85
CA ASP A 9 11.16 3.14 45.95
C ASP A 9 11.09 3.90 44.61
N PHE A 10 11.27 3.21 43.48
CA PHE A 10 11.05 3.78 42.15
C PHE A 10 9.81 3.12 41.56
N ASP A 11 8.71 3.87 41.53
CA ASP A 11 7.54 3.56 40.72
C ASP A 11 7.86 3.97 39.27
N PRO A 12 7.93 3.04 38.30
CA PRO A 12 8.34 3.34 36.93
C PRO A 12 7.25 4.05 36.09
N SER A 13 6.18 4.57 36.71
CA SER A 13 5.02 5.11 35.98
C SER A 13 4.95 6.64 35.85
N VAL A 14 5.90 7.42 36.37
CA VAL A 14 5.91 8.89 36.17
C VAL A 14 7.34 9.43 36.02
N PRO A 15 7.73 10.06 34.88
CA PRO A 15 8.98 10.81 34.80
C PRO A 15 8.82 12.13 35.57
N THR A 16 9.45 12.23 36.75
CA THR A 16 9.38 13.41 37.63
C THR A 16 10.43 14.47 37.30
N GLY A 17 10.42 14.98 36.06
CA GLY A 17 11.21 16.12 35.62
C GLY A 17 10.46 16.98 34.59
N PRO A 18 10.81 18.27 34.40
CA PRO A 18 10.18 19.12 33.39
C PRO A 18 10.39 18.50 32.01
N SER A 19 9.36 18.47 31.16
CA SER A 19 9.46 17.81 29.84
C SER A 19 10.56 18.45 28.98
N VAL A 20 10.98 17.79 27.91
CA VAL A 20 11.91 18.41 26.93
C VAL A 20 11.34 19.74 26.40
N ALA A 21 10.03 19.79 26.18
CA ALA A 21 9.34 20.99 25.72
C ALA A 21 9.42 22.13 26.75
N ASP A 22 9.17 21.83 28.03
CA ASP A 22 9.25 22.79 29.13
C ASP A 22 10.68 23.27 29.35
N THR A 23 11.66 22.34 29.33
CA THR A 23 13.09 22.66 29.51
C THR A 23 13.56 23.67 28.46
N LEU A 24 13.20 23.47 27.19
CA LEU A 24 13.60 24.38 26.10
C LEU A 24 12.90 25.75 26.21
N ARG A 25 11.60 25.75 26.52
CA ARG A 25 10.81 26.98 26.66
C ARG A 25 11.29 27.83 27.83
N GLU A 26 11.47 27.23 29.00
CA GLU A 26 11.93 27.90 30.21
C GLU A 26 13.35 28.42 30.04
N THR A 27 14.25 27.63 29.43
CA THR A 27 15.62 28.09 29.14
C THR A 27 15.59 29.29 28.20
N ARG A 28 14.83 29.25 27.10
CA ARG A 28 14.68 30.39 26.18
C ARG A 28 14.14 31.62 26.90
N GLN A 29 13.09 31.47 27.71
CA GLN A 29 12.49 32.57 28.45
C GLN A 29 13.45 33.16 29.48
N SER A 30 14.23 32.33 30.17
CA SER A 30 15.24 32.78 31.14
C SER A 30 16.37 33.57 30.48
N LEU A 31 16.70 33.25 29.23
CA LEU A 31 17.65 34.00 28.40
C LEU A 31 17.05 35.24 27.73
N GLY A 32 15.74 35.49 27.90
CA GLY A 32 15.05 36.66 27.33
C GLY A 32 14.82 36.60 25.82
N TYR A 33 15.03 35.45 25.17
CA TYR A 33 14.88 35.32 23.72
C TYR A 33 13.42 35.18 23.30
N GLN A 34 12.98 35.92 22.28
CA GLN A 34 11.69 35.68 21.64
C GLN A 34 11.77 34.46 20.72
N LEU A 35 10.75 33.61 20.76
CA LEU A 35 10.73 32.38 19.95
C LEU A 35 10.84 32.66 18.43
N GLN A 36 10.30 33.80 17.98
CA GLN A 36 10.39 34.25 16.59
C GLN A 36 11.83 34.57 16.16
N ASP A 37 12.61 35.17 17.06
CA ASP A 37 14.00 35.53 16.80
C ASP A 37 14.87 34.27 16.75
N VAL A 38 14.63 33.33 17.66
CA VAL A 38 15.32 32.03 17.66
C VAL A 38 15.00 31.24 16.38
N ALA A 39 13.74 31.22 15.95
CA ALA A 39 13.34 30.61 14.68
C ALA A 39 14.10 31.19 13.48
N THR A 40 14.25 32.52 13.45
CA THR A 40 14.97 33.23 12.40
C THR A 40 16.47 32.90 12.43
N MET A 41 17.09 32.93 13.61
CA MET A 41 18.52 32.64 13.81
C MET A 41 18.88 31.20 13.46
N LEU A 42 18.06 30.24 13.89
CA LEU A 42 18.27 28.82 13.61
C LEU A 42 17.86 28.41 12.19
N ARG A 43 17.20 29.31 11.43
CA ARG A 43 16.55 29.00 10.15
C ARG A 43 15.58 27.81 10.25
N ILE A 44 14.96 27.65 11.42
CA ILE A 44 13.91 26.66 11.67
C ILE A 44 12.58 27.41 11.67
N ARG A 45 11.58 26.92 10.92
CA ARG A 45 10.29 27.61 10.80
C ARG A 45 9.66 27.81 12.18
N TYR A 46 9.15 29.02 12.45
CA TYR A 46 8.51 29.35 13.73
C TYR A 46 7.45 28.33 14.18
N PRO A 47 6.54 27.83 13.31
CA PRO A 47 5.56 26.82 13.71
C PRO A 47 6.19 25.52 14.26
N TYR A 48 7.41 25.19 13.87
CA TYR A 48 8.12 24.00 14.33
C TYR A 48 8.76 24.20 15.69
N LEU A 49 9.39 25.35 15.95
CA LEU A 49 9.87 25.65 17.30
C LEU A 49 8.72 25.83 18.29
N LEU A 50 7.60 26.41 17.84
CA LEU A 50 6.37 26.49 18.62
C LEU A 50 5.80 25.10 18.93
N ALA A 51 5.75 24.21 17.93
CA ALA A 51 5.32 22.83 18.15
C ALA A 51 6.23 22.07 19.13
N ILE A 52 7.55 22.30 19.07
CA ILE A 52 8.52 21.73 20.01
C ILE A 52 8.26 22.23 21.44
N GLU A 53 8.10 23.55 21.62
CA GLU A 53 7.83 24.11 22.94
C GLU A 53 6.46 23.71 23.47
N GLU A 54 5.46 23.47 22.62
CA GLU A 54 4.12 23.00 23.01
C GLU A 54 4.02 21.47 23.16
N GLY A 55 5.13 20.74 22.98
CA GLY A 55 5.15 19.27 23.05
C GLY A 55 4.40 18.57 21.92
N ARG A 56 4.03 19.29 20.85
CA ARG A 56 3.31 18.78 19.67
C ARG A 56 4.28 18.21 18.63
N PHE A 57 5.08 17.22 19.03
CA PHE A 57 6.12 16.64 18.17
C PHE A 57 5.59 15.94 16.91
N GLN A 58 4.31 15.54 16.90
CA GLN A 58 3.63 14.99 15.73
C GLN A 58 3.44 15.98 14.57
N ASP A 59 3.52 17.29 14.85
CA ASP A 59 3.36 18.36 13.85
C ASP A 59 4.69 18.67 13.12
N LEU A 60 5.77 17.95 13.47
CA LEU A 60 7.08 18.07 12.85
C LEU A 60 7.19 17.16 11.60
N PRO A 61 8.12 17.43 10.65
CA PRO A 61 8.27 16.68 9.39
C PRO A 61 8.74 15.21 9.52
N GLY A 62 8.70 14.64 10.73
CA GLY A 62 9.17 13.30 11.05
C GLY A 62 10.17 13.29 12.21
N THR A 63 10.37 12.11 12.81
CA THR A 63 11.18 11.92 14.03
C THR A 63 12.66 12.27 13.83
N THR A 64 13.21 12.07 12.62
CA THR A 64 14.60 12.43 12.30
C THR A 64 14.81 13.95 12.29
N TYR A 65 13.85 14.69 11.72
CA TYR A 65 13.87 16.15 11.73
C TYR A 65 13.61 16.71 13.13
N ALA A 66 12.73 16.08 13.90
CA ALA A 66 12.48 16.46 15.30
C ALA A 66 13.76 16.41 16.15
N VAL A 67 14.52 15.31 16.05
CA VAL A 67 15.82 15.18 16.75
C VAL A 67 16.83 16.22 16.27
N GLY A 68 16.87 16.50 14.97
CA GLY A 68 17.75 17.54 14.41
C GLY A 68 17.42 18.95 14.94
N PHE A 69 16.14 19.33 14.93
CA PHE A 69 15.68 20.62 15.45
C PHE A 69 15.91 20.75 16.96
N LEU A 70 15.66 19.69 17.72
CA LEU A 70 15.92 19.66 19.16
C LEU A 70 17.41 19.87 19.48
N ARG A 71 18.31 19.26 18.70
CA ARG A 71 19.76 19.44 18.87
C ARG A 71 20.19 20.87 18.58
N SER A 72 19.80 21.41 17.42
CA SER A 72 20.14 22.80 17.05
C SER A 72 19.54 23.81 18.01
N TYR A 73 18.32 23.58 18.49
CA TYR A 73 17.67 24.47 19.43
C TYR A 73 18.31 24.39 20.83
N ALA A 74 18.62 23.19 21.32
CA ALA A 74 19.33 22.98 22.58
C ALA A 74 20.72 23.63 22.56
N GLU A 75 21.48 23.43 21.47
CA GLU A 75 22.81 24.02 21.28
C GLU A 75 22.76 25.56 21.32
N TYR A 76 21.77 26.16 20.66
CA TYR A 76 21.57 27.61 20.66
C TYR A 76 21.19 28.17 22.04
N LEU A 77 20.49 27.38 22.86
CA LEU A 77 20.14 27.74 24.23
C LEU A 77 21.25 27.40 25.26
N GLY A 78 22.39 26.86 24.82
CA GLY A 78 23.49 26.46 25.70
C GLY A 78 23.22 25.18 26.52
N LEU A 79 22.26 24.37 26.10
CA LEU A 79 21.94 23.07 26.70
C LEU A 79 22.71 21.94 25.99
N ASP A 80 22.92 20.82 26.67
CA ASP A 80 23.54 19.62 26.07
C ASP A 80 22.61 19.02 24.98
N PRO A 81 23.01 19.06 23.69
CA PRO A 81 22.15 18.60 22.59
C PRO A 81 21.87 17.10 22.63
N GLU A 82 22.82 16.29 23.11
CA GLU A 82 22.65 14.83 23.18
C GLU A 82 21.79 14.43 24.37
N ALA A 83 21.90 15.13 25.50
CA ALA A 83 21.04 14.92 26.65
C ALA A 83 19.56 15.21 26.31
N ILE A 84 19.28 16.34 25.66
CA ILE A 84 17.92 16.72 25.23
C ILE A 84 17.37 15.74 24.19
N ALA A 85 18.18 15.34 23.21
CA ALA A 85 17.76 14.38 22.19
C ALA A 85 17.44 12.98 22.76
N ASN A 86 18.20 12.51 23.76
CA ASN A 86 17.97 11.22 24.40
C ASN A 86 16.73 11.27 25.31
N ARG A 87 16.56 12.34 26.09
CA ARG A 87 15.33 12.56 26.88
C ARG A 87 14.09 12.61 26.00
N TYR A 88 14.16 13.25 24.83
CA TYR A 88 13.06 13.24 23.87
C TYR A 88 12.72 11.83 23.37
N LYS A 89 13.73 11.00 23.09
CA LYS A 89 13.49 9.60 22.69
C LYS A 89 12.85 8.80 23.82
N GLU A 90 13.25 9.03 25.06
CA GLU A 90 12.65 8.40 26.24
C GLU A 90 11.20 8.86 26.46
N GLU A 91 10.93 10.17 26.35
CA GLU A 91 9.58 10.76 26.43
C GLU A 91 8.68 10.28 25.28
N ALA A 92 9.20 10.19 24.06
CA ALA A 92 8.47 9.72 22.89
C ALA A 92 8.17 8.21 22.94
N VAL A 93 9.08 7.39 23.49
CA VAL A 93 8.85 5.96 23.74
C VAL A 93 7.86 5.75 24.89
N GLY A 94 7.87 6.63 25.91
CA GLY A 94 6.86 6.67 26.97
C GLY A 94 5.47 7.04 26.47
N ALA A 95 5.37 8.03 25.56
CA ALA A 95 4.12 8.46 24.94
C ALA A 95 3.54 7.41 23.97
N ALA A 96 4.39 6.67 23.25
CA ALA A 96 3.98 5.55 22.41
C ALA A 96 3.33 4.40 23.20
N ARG A 97 3.59 4.29 24.52
CA ARG A 97 2.99 3.29 25.40
C ARG A 97 1.63 3.71 25.97
N LYS A 98 1.17 4.94 25.71
CA LYS A 98 -0.08 5.51 26.25
C LYS A 98 -1.13 5.86 25.20
N GLN A 99 -1.02 5.28 24.00
CA GLN A 99 -2.21 5.06 23.19
C GLN A 99 -2.95 3.85 23.77
N GLU A 100 -3.81 4.10 24.75
CA GLU A 100 -4.90 3.17 25.05
C GLU A 100 -5.77 3.06 23.80
N LEU A 101 -5.45 2.06 22.98
CA LEU A 101 -6.40 1.52 22.03
C LEU A 101 -7.62 1.08 22.85
N TYR A 102 -8.73 1.79 22.71
CA TYR A 102 -10.05 1.27 23.10
C TYR A 102 -10.38 0.10 22.15
N LEU A 103 -9.79 -1.04 22.44
CA LEU A 103 -10.30 -2.31 21.97
C LEU A 103 -11.60 -2.52 22.73
N PRO A 104 -12.75 -2.72 22.07
CA PRO A 104 -13.95 -3.17 22.78
C PRO A 104 -13.53 -4.39 23.59
N THR A 105 -13.76 -4.34 24.91
CA THR A 105 -13.48 -5.48 25.76
C THR A 105 -14.18 -6.66 25.11
N PRO A 106 -13.47 -7.75 24.76
CA PRO A 106 -14.14 -8.93 24.27
C PRO A 106 -15.20 -9.23 25.31
N VAL A 107 -16.46 -9.32 24.89
CA VAL A 107 -17.51 -9.90 25.73
C VAL A 107 -16.88 -11.19 26.23
N PRO A 108 -16.66 -11.36 27.55
CA PRO A 108 -16.02 -12.56 28.02
C PRO A 108 -16.88 -13.70 27.50
N GLU A 109 -16.34 -14.49 26.57
CA GLU A 109 -16.92 -15.78 26.25
C GLU A 109 -16.94 -16.49 27.60
N GLY A 110 -18.15 -16.62 28.15
CA GLY A 110 -18.34 -17.28 29.42
C GLY A 110 -17.81 -18.68 29.25
N ARG A 111 -16.55 -18.89 29.66
CA ARG A 111 -16.00 -20.23 29.86
C ARG A 111 -16.87 -20.81 30.95
N ILE A 112 -17.84 -21.61 30.54
CA ILE A 112 -18.61 -22.46 31.43
C ILE A 112 -17.56 -23.24 32.22
N PRO A 113 -17.42 -23.02 33.54
CA PRO A 113 -16.39 -23.69 34.32
C PRO A 113 -16.53 -25.20 34.10
N GLY A 114 -15.42 -25.93 33.91
CA GLY A 114 -15.49 -27.35 33.54
C GLY A 114 -16.40 -28.20 34.45
N GLY A 115 -16.59 -27.76 35.70
CA GLY A 115 -17.54 -28.36 36.64
C GLY A 115 -19.02 -28.24 36.25
N THR A 116 -19.47 -27.15 35.62
CA THR A 116 -20.87 -27.01 35.16
C THR A 116 -21.15 -27.82 33.90
N VAL A 117 -20.15 -28.00 33.02
CA VAL A 117 -20.27 -28.96 31.90
C VAL A 117 -20.36 -30.39 32.45
N LEU A 118 -19.51 -30.75 33.40
CA LEU A 118 -19.54 -32.08 34.02
C LEU A 118 -20.86 -32.35 34.76
N LEU A 119 -21.35 -31.38 35.52
CA LEU A 119 -22.63 -31.46 36.23
C LEU A 119 -23.80 -31.52 35.25
N GLY A 120 -23.79 -30.70 34.19
CA GLY A 120 -24.80 -30.75 33.13
C GLY A 120 -24.83 -32.10 32.41
N THR A 121 -23.66 -32.70 32.17
CA THR A 121 -23.53 -34.03 31.56
C THR A 121 -24.05 -35.12 32.48
N LEU A 122 -23.77 -35.04 33.79
CA LEU A 122 -24.28 -35.99 34.79
C LEU A 122 -25.80 -35.90 34.98
N VAL A 123 -26.34 -34.67 35.01
CA VAL A 123 -27.79 -34.46 35.07
C VAL A 123 -28.47 -34.98 33.81
N LEU A 124 -27.92 -34.71 32.62
CA LEU A 124 -28.45 -35.22 31.36
C LEU A 124 -28.38 -36.75 31.30
N ALA A 125 -27.26 -37.36 31.74
CA ALA A 125 -27.14 -38.81 31.86
C ALA A 125 -28.15 -39.38 32.85
N GLY A 126 -28.41 -38.70 33.97
CA GLY A 126 -29.44 -39.08 34.93
C GLY A 126 -30.86 -38.97 34.39
N ILE A 127 -31.16 -37.96 33.56
CA ILE A 127 -32.46 -37.81 32.89
C ILE A 127 -32.63 -38.88 31.81
N VAL A 128 -31.59 -39.14 31.01
CA VAL A 128 -31.62 -40.19 29.98
C VAL A 128 -31.77 -41.56 30.63
N TYR A 129 -31.01 -41.83 31.70
CA TYR A 129 -31.13 -43.07 32.45
C TYR A 129 -32.48 -43.19 33.14
N GLY A 130 -32.98 -42.12 33.76
CA GLY A 130 -34.30 -42.08 34.40
C GLY A 130 -35.44 -42.24 33.40
N GLY A 131 -35.33 -41.63 32.22
CA GLY A 131 -36.28 -41.79 31.12
C GLY A 131 -36.23 -43.19 30.53
N TRP A 132 -35.04 -43.75 30.33
CA TRP A 132 -34.87 -45.14 29.90
C TRP A 132 -35.41 -46.12 30.95
N TYR A 133 -35.12 -45.90 32.23
CA TYR A 133 -35.63 -46.71 33.34
C TYR A 133 -37.15 -46.60 33.45
N TYR A 134 -37.71 -45.40 33.32
CA TYR A 134 -39.16 -45.19 33.34
C TYR A 134 -39.83 -45.86 32.13
N LEU A 135 -39.30 -45.68 30.92
CA LEU A 135 -39.83 -46.33 29.72
C LEU A 135 -39.71 -47.86 29.78
N SER A 136 -38.60 -48.37 30.33
CA SER A 136 -38.35 -49.81 30.49
C SER A 136 -39.13 -50.42 31.65
N ALA A 137 -39.45 -49.65 32.71
CA ALA A 137 -40.23 -50.13 33.85
C ALA A 137 -41.75 -50.02 33.62
N THR A 138 -42.19 -49.23 32.63
CA THR A 138 -43.61 -49.02 32.31
C THR A 138 -44.06 -49.72 31.03
N ASP A 139 -43.20 -50.51 30.36
CA ASP A 139 -43.48 -51.26 29.12
C ASP A 139 -44.13 -50.41 28.00
N ARG A 140 -43.73 -49.13 27.88
CA ARG A 140 -44.24 -48.21 26.84
C ARG A 140 -43.20 -47.96 25.76
N SER A 141 -43.60 -48.10 24.49
CA SER A 141 -42.73 -47.86 23.34
C SER A 141 -42.72 -46.38 22.95
N VAL A 142 -41.62 -45.89 22.35
CA VAL A 142 -41.45 -44.49 21.92
C VAL A 142 -42.53 -44.05 20.91
N VAL A 143 -43.14 -45.00 20.21
CA VAL A 143 -44.20 -44.76 19.21
C VAL A 143 -45.51 -44.30 19.88
N ASP A 144 -45.73 -44.62 21.15
CA ASP A 144 -46.97 -44.28 21.87
C ASP A 144 -46.99 -42.84 22.43
N LEU A 145 -45.88 -42.08 22.30
CA LEU A 145 -45.74 -40.70 22.78
C LEU A 145 -45.87 -39.62 21.70
N VAL A 146 -46.04 -40.00 20.43
CA VAL A 146 -46.21 -39.04 19.34
C VAL A 146 -47.71 -38.92 19.02
N PRO A 147 -48.38 -37.80 19.34
CA PRO A 147 -49.76 -37.62 18.92
C PRO A 147 -49.82 -37.55 17.38
N ALA A 148 -50.88 -38.14 16.80
CA ALA A 148 -51.09 -38.16 15.37
C ALA A 148 -51.06 -36.74 14.77
N LEU A 149 -50.49 -36.62 13.56
CA LEU A 149 -50.35 -35.36 12.84
C LEU A 149 -51.73 -34.68 12.67
N PRO A 150 -51.88 -33.37 12.96
CA PRO A 150 -53.12 -32.65 12.73
C PRO A 150 -53.54 -32.70 11.26
N ASP A 151 -54.84 -32.89 10.97
CA ASP A 151 -55.40 -33.06 9.62
C ASP A 151 -55.01 -31.94 8.63
N ARG A 152 -54.71 -30.75 9.14
CA ARG A 152 -54.25 -29.59 8.34
C ARG A 152 -52.87 -29.79 7.69
N LEU A 153 -52.00 -30.62 8.28
CA LEU A 153 -50.69 -30.93 7.70
C LEU A 153 -50.79 -32.07 6.68
N VAL A 154 -51.74 -32.97 6.87
CA VAL A 154 -52.04 -34.05 5.91
C VAL A 154 -52.60 -33.47 4.61
N SER A 155 -53.50 -32.47 4.69
CA SER A 155 -54.05 -31.80 3.51
C SER A 155 -53.03 -30.97 2.72
N LEU A 156 -51.96 -30.49 3.35
CA LEU A 156 -50.87 -29.79 2.67
C LEU A 156 -50.01 -30.74 1.83
N LEU A 157 -49.83 -31.98 2.28
CA LEU A 157 -49.11 -33.02 1.54
C LEU A 157 -49.88 -33.50 0.30
N ASP A 158 -51.21 -33.43 0.32
CA ASP A 158 -52.09 -33.78 -0.81
C ASP A 158 -52.12 -32.72 -1.92
N THR A 159 -51.63 -31.50 -1.66
CA THR A 159 -51.62 -30.40 -2.65
C THR A 159 -50.36 -30.33 -3.52
N LEU A 160 -49.37 -31.21 -3.28
CA LEU A 160 -48.13 -31.24 -4.07
C LEU A 160 -48.28 -32.16 -5.31
N PRO A 161 -48.04 -31.67 -6.53
CA PRO A 161 -48.14 -32.48 -7.74
C PRO A 161 -47.02 -33.52 -7.79
N ARG A 162 -47.38 -34.81 -7.68
CA ARG A 162 -46.44 -35.93 -7.87
C ARG A 162 -46.12 -36.10 -9.35
N SER A 163 -44.93 -35.67 -9.76
CA SER A 163 -44.37 -35.97 -11.08
C SER A 163 -43.54 -37.26 -11.02
N GLY A 164 -44.19 -38.37 -11.38
CA GLY A 164 -43.64 -39.53 -12.08
C GLY A 164 -42.53 -40.37 -11.44
N GLN A 165 -42.90 -41.54 -10.91
CA GLN A 165 -42.45 -42.81 -11.50
C GLN A 165 -43.40 -43.96 -11.15
N GLN A 166 -43.73 -44.73 -12.18
CA GLN A 166 -44.64 -45.87 -12.19
C GLN A 166 -44.12 -47.02 -11.33
N ALA A 167 -45.01 -47.61 -10.52
CA ALA A 167 -45.00 -49.03 -10.20
C ALA A 167 -46.44 -49.53 -10.25
N ALA A 168 -46.67 -50.56 -11.08
CA ALA A 168 -47.97 -51.17 -11.31
C ALA A 168 -48.40 -52.05 -10.12
N GLU A 169 -49.59 -51.76 -9.62
CA GLU A 169 -50.52 -52.64 -8.89
C GLU A 169 -51.05 -53.75 -9.84
N ALA A 170 -51.53 -54.95 -9.46
CA ALA A 170 -51.98 -55.62 -8.22
C ALA A 170 -52.15 -57.14 -8.57
N PRO A 171 -52.94 -58.01 -7.87
CA PRO A 171 -53.46 -58.04 -6.50
C PRO A 171 -53.21 -59.40 -5.77
N ARG A 172 -53.60 -59.47 -4.49
CA ARG A 172 -53.72 -60.73 -3.72
C ARG A 172 -55.11 -61.36 -3.86
N GLY A 173 -55.14 -62.68 -4.04
CA GLY A 173 -56.04 -63.62 -3.34
C GLY A 173 -57.17 -64.30 -4.13
N SER A 174 -57.09 -65.64 -4.30
CA SER A 174 -58.23 -66.57 -4.20
C SER A 174 -57.78 -68.04 -4.20
N GLU A 175 -58.26 -68.79 -3.20
CA GLU A 175 -58.74 -70.20 -3.22
C GLU A 175 -57.86 -71.39 -3.66
N ALA A 176 -57.94 -72.46 -2.86
CA ALA A 176 -57.50 -73.85 -3.07
C ALA A 176 -58.29 -74.54 -4.23
N PRO A 177 -58.04 -75.80 -4.70
CA PRO A 177 -57.39 -76.92 -3.99
C PRO A 177 -56.51 -77.90 -4.81
N ALA A 178 -55.92 -78.84 -4.05
CA ALA A 178 -55.62 -80.25 -4.37
C ALA A 178 -54.75 -80.65 -5.58
N GLY A 179 -53.72 -81.47 -5.30
CA GLY A 179 -53.35 -82.58 -6.18
C GLY A 179 -51.86 -82.83 -6.41
N GLY A 180 -51.30 -83.79 -5.66
CA GLY A 180 -50.60 -84.93 -6.29
C GLY A 180 -49.08 -84.88 -6.49
N GLY A 181 -48.37 -85.65 -5.65
CA GLY A 181 -47.14 -86.40 -5.98
C GLY A 181 -45.83 -85.60 -5.92
N SER A 182 -44.71 -86.12 -5.44
CA SER A 182 -44.35 -87.47 -5.02
C SER A 182 -43.01 -87.42 -4.28
N GLN A 183 -42.87 -88.31 -3.30
CA GLN A 183 -41.64 -88.93 -2.78
C GLN A 183 -40.62 -88.11 -1.97
N ALA A 184 -40.63 -88.43 -0.68
CA ALA A 184 -39.51 -88.37 0.24
C ALA A 184 -38.51 -89.51 -0.02
N VAL A 185 -37.20 -89.25 0.10
CA VAL A 185 -36.23 -90.18 0.72
C VAL A 185 -35.08 -89.41 1.40
N ALA A 186 -34.99 -89.64 2.72
CA ALA A 186 -33.85 -89.67 3.65
C ALA A 186 -32.57 -88.81 3.46
N GLY A 187 -32.18 -88.13 4.54
CA GLY A 187 -30.80 -87.69 4.80
C GLY A 187 -30.69 -86.63 5.90
N ALA A 188 -30.58 -87.06 7.17
CA ALA A 188 -30.19 -86.22 8.30
C ALA A 188 -28.65 -86.27 8.51
N PRO A 189 -28.02 -85.46 9.39
CA PRO A 189 -27.19 -84.33 8.98
C PRO A 189 -25.71 -84.47 9.38
N VAL A 190 -24.83 -83.71 8.72
CA VAL A 190 -23.46 -83.43 9.23
C VAL A 190 -23.20 -81.92 9.10
N PRO A 191 -22.86 -81.22 10.21
CA PRO A 191 -22.54 -79.81 10.17
C PRO A 191 -21.04 -79.59 9.88
N VAL A 192 -20.73 -78.65 8.97
CA VAL A 192 -19.36 -78.16 8.75
C VAL A 192 -19.26 -76.76 9.33
N THR A 193 -18.44 -76.63 10.36
CA THR A 193 -18.06 -75.40 11.05
C THR A 193 -16.93 -74.66 10.31
N PRO A 194 -16.91 -73.32 10.29
CA PRO A 194 -15.74 -72.52 9.95
C PRO A 194 -14.80 -72.30 11.17
N PRO A 195 -13.50 -71.99 10.98
CA PRO A 195 -12.50 -71.95 12.04
C PRO A 195 -12.55 -70.67 12.91
N PRO A 196 -11.98 -70.69 14.14
CA PRO A 196 -12.12 -69.62 15.12
C PRO A 196 -11.02 -68.53 15.05
N ASN A 197 -11.41 -67.31 15.44
CA ASN A 197 -10.54 -66.15 15.71
C ASN A 197 -9.96 -66.21 17.15
N PRO A 198 -8.73 -65.75 17.40
CA PRO A 198 -8.17 -65.68 18.75
C PRO A 198 -8.62 -64.42 19.51
N ALA A 199 -8.92 -64.60 20.80
CA ALA A 199 -9.36 -63.58 21.76
C ALA A 199 -8.19 -63.01 22.60
N PRO A 200 -8.36 -61.82 23.21
CA PRO A 200 -7.30 -61.03 23.86
C PRO A 200 -7.10 -61.37 25.35
N THR A 201 -5.90 -61.13 25.88
CA THR A 201 -5.56 -61.38 27.30
C THR A 201 -5.54 -60.07 28.11
N ALA A 202 -6.11 -60.13 29.31
CA ALA A 202 -6.33 -59.04 30.27
C ALA A 202 -5.11 -58.74 31.19
N PRO A 203 -5.05 -57.57 31.87
CA PRO A 203 -3.87 -57.08 32.59
C PRO A 203 -3.90 -57.36 34.11
N ALA A 204 -2.75 -57.24 34.77
CA ALA A 204 -2.58 -57.28 36.23
C ALA A 204 -1.49 -56.25 36.68
N PRO A 205 -1.33 -55.93 37.97
CA PRO A 205 -1.76 -54.65 38.57
C PRO A 205 -0.61 -53.72 38.99
N VAL A 206 -0.98 -52.47 39.33
CA VAL A 206 -0.12 -51.33 39.70
C VAL A 206 0.22 -51.31 41.20
N PRO A 207 1.44 -50.92 41.61
CA PRO A 207 1.69 -50.29 42.90
C PRO A 207 2.00 -48.78 42.78
N ALA A 208 1.65 -48.04 43.84
CA ALA A 208 1.66 -46.58 44.00
C ALA A 208 3.07 -45.96 44.21
N PRO A 209 3.23 -44.62 44.20
CA PRO A 209 4.47 -43.93 43.85
C PRO A 209 5.36 -43.58 45.06
N THR A 210 6.66 -43.42 44.81
CA THR A 210 7.58 -42.70 45.71
C THR A 210 8.49 -41.78 44.90
N ALA A 211 8.60 -40.54 45.38
CA ALA A 211 9.35 -39.45 44.79
C ALA A 211 10.87 -39.65 44.95
N SER A 212 11.66 -39.19 43.96
CA SER A 212 12.90 -38.40 44.14
C SER A 212 13.60 -38.19 42.79
N ALA A 213 13.99 -36.93 42.51
CA ALA A 213 14.87 -36.55 41.39
C ALA A 213 16.28 -37.15 41.57
N PRO A 214 17.08 -37.36 40.49
CA PRO A 214 18.13 -36.38 40.19
C PRO A 214 18.57 -36.23 38.70
N ALA A 215 19.39 -35.17 38.53
CA ALA A 215 20.31 -34.69 37.47
C ALA A 215 20.78 -35.60 36.29
N PRO A 216 21.27 -34.98 35.18
CA PRO A 216 21.51 -35.66 33.91
C PRO A 216 22.90 -36.35 33.87
N SER A 217 22.94 -37.56 33.31
CA SER A 217 24.17 -38.29 33.03
C SER A 217 24.20 -38.76 31.57
N GLN A 218 25.40 -38.66 31.01
CA GLN A 218 25.80 -38.74 29.61
C GLN A 218 25.51 -40.11 28.97
N THR A 219 25.17 -40.10 27.68
CA THR A 219 25.17 -41.29 26.81
C THR A 219 26.23 -41.15 25.71
N PRO A 220 26.88 -42.26 25.30
CA PRO A 220 28.05 -42.25 24.41
C PRO A 220 27.67 -42.19 22.91
N PRO A 221 28.56 -41.69 22.03
CA PRO A 221 28.30 -41.59 20.60
C PRO A 221 28.64 -42.87 19.81
N TYR A 222 27.85 -43.13 18.77
CA TYR A 222 28.08 -44.13 17.70
C TYR A 222 28.97 -43.54 16.56
N PRO A 223 29.60 -44.39 15.72
CA PRO A 223 30.81 -44.04 14.98
C PRO A 223 30.52 -43.30 13.66
N VAL A 224 31.37 -42.31 13.35
CA VAL A 224 31.32 -41.51 12.11
C VAL A 224 32.44 -41.97 11.17
N SER A 225 32.10 -42.14 9.91
CA SER A 225 33.00 -42.50 8.81
C SER A 225 34.02 -41.39 8.53
N ASN A 226 35.29 -41.76 8.36
CA ASN A 226 36.43 -40.86 8.14
C ASN A 226 36.53 -40.42 6.67
N VAL A 227 36.35 -39.13 6.40
CA VAL A 227 36.92 -38.43 5.22
C VAL A 227 37.54 -37.11 5.73
N PRO A 228 38.84 -36.85 5.49
CA PRO A 228 39.49 -35.63 5.97
C PRO A 228 39.16 -34.41 5.09
N PRO A 229 39.05 -33.19 5.67
CA PRO A 229 38.88 -31.94 4.93
C PRO A 229 40.20 -31.50 4.24
N PRO A 230 40.13 -30.70 3.15
CA PRO A 230 41.31 -30.20 2.47
C PRO A 230 42.07 -29.16 3.32
N ALA A 231 43.40 -29.17 3.20
CA ALA A 231 44.33 -28.33 3.96
C ALA A 231 44.20 -26.82 3.62
N PRO A 232 44.44 -25.92 4.58
CA PRO A 232 44.51 -24.48 4.33
C PRO A 232 45.73 -24.12 3.46
N PRO A 233 45.64 -23.07 2.62
CA PRO A 233 46.76 -22.63 1.80
C PRO A 233 47.91 -22.09 2.68
N PRO A 234 49.18 -22.23 2.23
CA PRO A 234 50.34 -21.77 2.98
C PRO A 234 50.35 -20.25 3.13
N ALA A 235 50.75 -19.78 4.31
CA ALA A 235 50.95 -18.38 4.62
C ALA A 235 51.95 -17.73 3.65
N ALA A 236 51.57 -16.59 3.09
CA ALA A 236 52.43 -15.77 2.24
C ALA A 236 53.67 -15.30 3.05
N PRO A 237 54.85 -15.25 2.43
CA PRO A 237 56.07 -14.80 3.09
C PRO A 237 55.97 -13.34 3.52
N ALA A 238 56.50 -13.04 4.71
CA ALA A 238 56.56 -11.69 5.25
C ALA A 238 57.27 -10.73 4.28
N PRO A 239 56.70 -9.55 3.98
CA PRO A 239 57.41 -8.53 3.22
C PRO A 239 58.59 -7.99 4.04
N ALA A 240 59.72 -7.84 3.36
CA ALA A 240 60.94 -7.26 3.91
C ALA A 240 60.67 -5.87 4.52
N THR A 241 61.33 -5.60 5.65
CA THR A 241 61.39 -4.31 6.33
C THR A 241 61.93 -3.23 5.38
N VAL A 242 61.03 -2.41 4.83
CA VAL A 242 61.39 -1.13 4.22
C VAL A 242 61.30 -0.07 5.30
N ALA A 243 62.40 0.63 5.54
CA ALA A 243 62.50 1.73 6.49
C ALA A 243 61.43 2.80 6.22
N ALA A 244 60.74 3.22 7.28
CA ALA A 244 59.76 4.29 7.22
C ALA A 244 60.44 5.63 6.84
N LEU A 245 59.95 6.27 5.78
CA LEU A 245 60.23 7.68 5.49
C LEU A 245 59.52 8.58 6.52
N PRO A 246 60.14 9.67 6.98
CA PRO A 246 59.57 10.55 7.99
C PRO A 246 58.36 11.35 7.46
N ARG A 247 57.35 11.52 8.32
CA ARG A 247 56.15 12.32 8.04
C ARG A 247 56.51 13.81 7.84
N PRO A 248 55.86 14.52 6.88
CA PRO A 248 55.99 15.97 6.79
C PRO A 248 55.31 16.69 7.97
N PRO A 249 55.82 17.86 8.40
CA PRO A 249 55.33 18.58 9.58
C PRO A 249 53.96 19.23 9.36
N ALA A 250 53.19 19.32 10.46
CA ALA A 250 51.88 19.97 10.51
C ALA A 250 51.98 21.50 10.32
N PRO A 251 50.96 22.16 9.72
CA PRO A 251 50.92 23.60 9.57
C PRO A 251 50.64 24.33 10.93
N PRO A 252 51.16 25.55 11.12
CA PRO A 252 51.13 26.26 12.40
C PRO A 252 49.76 26.88 12.73
N ALA A 253 49.48 26.93 14.04
CA ALA A 253 48.26 27.49 14.64
C ALA A 253 48.21 29.03 14.56
N ALA A 254 47.02 29.57 14.31
CA ALA A 254 46.72 31.00 14.31
C ALA A 254 46.48 31.54 15.73
N ALA A 255 46.82 32.82 15.91
CA ALA A 255 47.00 33.55 17.18
C ALA A 255 45.71 33.91 17.97
N PRO A 256 45.81 34.22 19.28
CA PRO A 256 44.67 34.54 20.13
C PRO A 256 44.35 36.05 20.18
N ALA A 257 43.07 36.39 20.42
CA ALA A 257 42.58 37.74 20.69
C ALA A 257 42.38 37.98 22.22
N PRO A 258 42.45 39.24 22.71
CA PRO A 258 42.73 39.55 24.11
C PRO A 258 41.50 39.69 25.03
N ALA A 259 41.74 39.54 26.34
CA ALA A 259 40.78 39.62 27.43
C ALA A 259 40.61 41.03 28.02
N ILE A 260 39.43 41.36 28.55
CA ILE A 260 39.19 42.54 29.40
C ILE A 260 38.20 42.21 30.56
N THR A 261 38.78 42.09 31.76
CA THR A 261 38.39 42.45 33.16
C THR A 261 36.95 42.37 33.74
N ASN A 262 36.86 41.72 34.91
CA ASN A 262 35.80 41.77 35.96
C ASN A 262 35.83 43.04 36.83
N VAL A 263 34.65 43.50 37.32
CA VAL A 263 34.41 44.30 38.57
C VAL A 263 32.94 44.07 39.06
N PRO A 264 32.62 44.13 40.38
CA PRO A 264 31.63 43.28 41.10
C PRO A 264 30.29 43.98 41.51
N PRO A 265 29.33 43.28 42.17
CA PRO A 265 27.99 43.80 42.47
C PRO A 265 27.85 44.38 43.90
N PRO A 266 26.81 45.20 44.15
CA PRO A 266 26.01 45.09 45.39
C PRO A 266 24.51 45.52 45.19
N PRO A 267 23.65 45.53 46.22
CA PRO A 267 23.18 44.42 47.06
C PRO A 267 21.63 44.33 47.13
N ALA A 268 21.12 43.37 47.92
CA ALA A 268 19.74 42.94 48.09
C ALA A 268 18.89 43.80 49.07
N GLU A 269 17.56 43.76 48.91
CA GLU A 269 16.45 44.05 49.84
C GLU A 269 15.19 43.36 49.24
N ASP A 270 14.16 42.85 49.93
CA ASP A 270 13.92 42.38 51.28
C ASP A 270 12.63 41.53 51.25
N GLU A 271 12.39 40.85 52.36
CA GLU A 271 11.36 39.87 52.72
C GLU A 271 9.90 40.20 52.37
N GLU A 272 9.06 39.18 52.17
CA GLU A 272 8.03 38.83 53.18
C GLU A 272 7.33 37.50 52.86
N ALA A 273 7.18 36.71 53.92
CA ALA A 273 6.58 35.40 53.97
C ALA A 273 5.09 35.50 54.30
N GLU A 274 4.30 34.49 53.92
CA GLU A 274 3.30 33.92 54.82
C GLU A 274 2.83 32.55 54.31
N GLY A 275 2.89 31.57 55.21
CA GLY A 275 2.33 30.23 55.01
C GLY A 275 1.42 29.86 56.17
N ALA A 276 0.54 28.88 55.93
CA ALA A 276 0.01 27.93 56.92
C ALA A 276 -0.84 26.88 56.17
N THR A 277 -0.51 25.58 56.14
CA THR A 277 -0.86 24.50 57.12
C THR A 277 -2.34 24.49 57.51
N GLN A 278 -3.12 23.40 57.56
CA GLN A 278 -2.89 21.95 57.68
C GLN A 278 -4.29 21.27 57.52
N GLU A 279 -4.48 20.18 56.75
CA GLU A 279 -4.66 18.78 57.24
C GLU A 279 -6.16 18.36 57.47
N PRO A 280 -6.52 17.08 57.77
CA PRO A 280 -7.12 16.16 56.77
C PRO A 280 -8.47 15.47 57.17
N THR A 281 -9.05 14.72 56.21
CA THR A 281 -10.04 13.57 56.21
C THR A 281 -10.76 13.12 57.51
N PRO A 282 -12.01 12.54 57.51
CA PRO A 282 -12.29 11.22 56.85
C PRO A 282 -13.76 10.75 56.54
N ILE A 283 -13.86 9.77 55.62
CA ILE A 283 -14.54 8.44 55.63
C ILE A 283 -16.06 8.26 55.96
N ASN A 284 -16.75 7.67 54.94
CA ASN A 284 -17.93 6.76 54.90
C ASN A 284 -19.25 7.06 55.62
N GLN A 285 -20.37 6.90 54.87
CA GLN A 285 -21.48 5.99 55.20
C GLN A 285 -22.34 5.62 53.94
N PRO A 286 -23.13 4.51 53.97
CA PRO A 286 -23.54 3.73 52.77
C PRO A 286 -25.06 3.66 52.45
N ALA A 287 -25.38 2.92 51.36
CA ALA A 287 -26.67 2.39 50.83
C ALA A 287 -27.44 3.30 49.84
N ALA A 288 -28.08 2.86 48.74
CA ALA A 288 -28.99 1.72 48.54
C ALA A 288 -29.16 1.35 47.01
N PRO A 289 -30.00 0.35 46.61
CA PRO A 289 -29.98 -0.32 45.28
C PRO A 289 -30.71 0.46 44.16
N PRO A 290 -30.51 0.12 42.87
CA PRO A 290 -30.94 0.97 41.75
C PRO A 290 -32.42 0.75 41.32
N PRO A 291 -33.10 1.82 40.84
CA PRO A 291 -34.43 1.76 40.22
C PRO A 291 -34.35 1.55 38.67
N PRO A 292 -35.49 1.28 37.99
CA PRO A 292 -35.53 0.76 36.61
C PRO A 292 -35.16 1.80 35.53
N PRO A 293 -34.86 1.37 34.28
CA PRO A 293 -34.17 2.22 33.31
C PRO A 293 -35.04 3.38 32.81
N ALA A 294 -34.45 4.58 32.87
CA ALA A 294 -34.98 5.85 32.38
C ALA A 294 -34.60 6.09 30.90
N PRO A 295 -35.29 6.99 30.18
CA PRO A 295 -35.16 7.19 28.74
C PRO A 295 -33.78 7.71 28.30
N ARG A 296 -33.47 7.43 27.03
CA ARG A 296 -32.21 7.66 26.31
C ARG A 296 -31.56 9.00 26.66
N ALA A 297 -30.31 8.91 27.17
CA ALA A 297 -29.51 9.99 27.71
C ALA A 297 -29.10 11.07 26.68
N ALA A 298 -28.94 12.28 27.19
CA ALA A 298 -28.29 13.42 26.54
C ALA A 298 -26.79 13.14 26.26
N ASP A 299 -26.28 13.77 25.20
CA ASP A 299 -24.89 13.71 24.76
C ASP A 299 -23.87 14.04 25.87
N PRO A 300 -22.66 13.45 25.83
CA PRO A 300 -21.62 13.68 26.82
C PRO A 300 -21.16 15.15 26.84
N ALA A 301 -20.86 15.64 28.04
CA ALA A 301 -20.51 17.03 28.35
C ALA A 301 -19.49 17.63 27.37
N GLN A 302 -19.92 18.68 26.66
CA GLN A 302 -19.12 19.47 25.73
C GLN A 302 -18.12 20.33 26.52
N GLY A 303 -16.87 20.38 26.04
CA GLY A 303 -15.93 21.44 26.44
C GLY A 303 -16.49 22.83 26.10
N PRO A 304 -15.85 23.93 26.54
CA PRO A 304 -16.39 25.27 26.32
C PRO A 304 -16.57 25.55 24.82
N THR A 305 -17.82 25.75 24.40
CA THR A 305 -18.19 26.09 23.03
C THR A 305 -17.72 27.50 22.70
N LYS A 306 -17.02 27.67 21.58
CA LYS A 306 -16.45 28.97 21.18
C LYS A 306 -17.24 29.57 20.03
N ALA A 307 -17.57 30.85 20.17
CA ALA A 307 -18.16 31.66 19.11
C ALA A 307 -17.08 32.49 18.42
N TYR A 308 -16.96 32.32 17.10
CA TYR A 308 -16.02 33.00 16.23
C TYR A 308 -16.77 33.98 15.29
N GLY A 309 -16.04 34.96 14.75
CA GLY A 309 -16.66 35.95 13.85
C GLY A 309 -17.52 36.98 14.58
N LEU A 310 -17.31 37.22 15.88
CA LEU A 310 -18.09 38.16 16.70
C LEU A 310 -18.06 39.60 16.17
N GLN A 311 -17.03 39.95 15.40
CA GLN A 311 -16.92 41.21 14.65
C GLN A 311 -18.01 41.39 13.57
N ASN A 312 -18.63 40.30 13.09
CA ASN A 312 -19.70 40.32 12.10
C ASN A 312 -21.05 40.50 12.81
N GLN A 313 -21.27 41.66 13.43
CA GLN A 313 -22.46 41.93 14.25
C GLN A 313 -23.77 41.92 13.45
N SER A 314 -23.73 42.23 12.16
CA SER A 314 -24.87 42.20 11.23
C SER A 314 -25.08 40.84 10.52
N SER A 315 -24.38 39.79 10.93
CA SER A 315 -24.43 38.46 10.30
C SER A 315 -25.80 37.79 10.42
N ARG A 316 -26.46 37.53 9.28
CA ARG A 316 -27.70 36.74 9.19
C ARG A 316 -27.47 35.23 9.20
N LEU A 317 -26.25 34.77 8.88
CA LEU A 317 -25.90 33.36 8.72
C LEU A 317 -24.82 32.94 9.73
N THR A 318 -25.07 31.89 10.51
CA THR A 318 -24.09 31.31 11.44
C THR A 318 -23.79 29.87 11.04
N LEU A 319 -22.52 29.54 10.84
CA LEU A 319 -22.09 28.15 10.74
C LEU A 319 -21.98 27.55 12.14
N ARG A 320 -22.59 26.39 12.37
CA ARG A 320 -22.42 25.63 13.62
C ARG A 320 -21.87 24.24 13.31
N ALA A 321 -20.88 23.83 14.08
CA ALA A 321 -20.30 22.50 13.97
C ALA A 321 -21.07 21.52 14.87
N THR A 322 -21.60 20.45 14.28
CA THR A 322 -22.18 19.30 15.00
C THR A 322 -21.15 18.19 15.19
N GLN A 323 -20.12 18.17 14.37
CA GLN A 323 -18.93 17.33 14.50
C GLN A 323 -17.67 18.16 14.21
N GLU A 324 -16.50 17.62 14.52
CA GLU A 324 -15.25 18.30 14.15
C GLU A 324 -15.18 18.51 12.63
N SER A 325 -14.98 19.76 12.23
CA SER A 325 -14.95 20.11 10.82
C SER A 325 -13.98 21.25 10.54
N TRP A 326 -13.04 21.03 9.63
CA TRP A 326 -12.22 22.10 9.08
C TRP A 326 -13.08 22.99 8.18
N VAL A 327 -13.05 24.29 8.42
CA VAL A 327 -13.82 25.32 7.70
C VAL A 327 -12.87 26.41 7.23
N GLN A 328 -12.99 26.78 5.96
CA GLN A 328 -12.38 27.97 5.37
C GLN A 328 -13.47 28.82 4.72
N VAL A 329 -13.58 30.08 5.14
CA VAL A 329 -14.49 31.09 4.58
C VAL A 329 -13.68 32.11 3.80
N ARG A 330 -14.10 32.40 2.58
CA ARG A 330 -13.47 33.34 1.66
C ARG A 330 -14.44 34.44 1.26
N ASP A 331 -13.95 35.67 1.22
CA ASP A 331 -14.61 36.84 0.64
C ASP A 331 -13.85 37.20 -0.64
N GLY A 332 -14.41 36.83 -1.79
CA GLY A 332 -13.69 36.91 -3.07
C GLY A 332 -12.41 36.05 -3.07
N SER A 333 -11.24 36.68 -3.21
CA SER A 333 -9.92 36.03 -3.16
C SER A 333 -9.30 35.97 -1.76
N GLU A 334 -9.87 36.67 -0.77
CA GLU A 334 -9.32 36.80 0.57
C GLU A 334 -9.88 35.71 1.49
N ILE A 335 -9.02 35.08 2.30
CA ILE A 335 -9.43 34.11 3.33
C ILE A 335 -9.75 34.89 4.61
N VAL A 336 -11.04 35.02 4.92
CA VAL A 336 -11.52 35.74 6.10
C VAL A 336 -11.59 34.87 7.36
N PHE A 337 -11.64 33.55 7.19
CA PHE A 337 -11.61 32.60 8.30
C PHE A 337 -11.08 31.24 7.86
N THR A 338 -10.21 30.62 8.65
CA THR A 338 -9.76 29.24 8.42
C THR A 338 -9.47 28.57 9.75
N ARG A 339 -10.25 27.55 10.12
CA ARG A 339 -10.07 26.83 11.39
C ARG A 339 -10.79 25.50 11.41
N VAL A 340 -10.36 24.60 12.29
CA VAL A 340 -11.16 23.45 12.71
C VAL A 340 -12.15 23.91 13.77
N LEU A 341 -13.44 23.77 13.49
CA LEU A 341 -14.53 23.98 14.45
C LEU A 341 -14.82 22.67 15.17
N LYS A 342 -14.88 22.70 16.51
CA LYS A 342 -15.27 21.56 17.34
C LYS A 342 -16.79 21.45 17.47
N PRO A 343 -17.34 20.29 17.86
CA PRO A 343 -18.77 20.17 18.12
C PRO A 343 -19.25 21.25 19.10
N GLY A 344 -20.25 22.04 18.68
CA GLY A 344 -20.80 23.16 19.42
C GLY A 344 -20.19 24.54 19.10
N ASP A 345 -19.04 24.60 18.42
CA ASP A 345 -18.47 25.87 17.98
C ASP A 345 -19.33 26.53 16.90
N THR A 346 -19.34 27.87 16.90
CA THR A 346 -20.08 28.66 15.92
C THR A 346 -19.20 29.70 15.24
N TYR A 347 -19.50 30.03 13.99
CA TYR A 347 -18.87 31.14 13.25
C TYR A 347 -19.94 32.00 12.57
N ARG A 348 -19.96 33.30 12.88
CA ARG A 348 -20.83 34.28 12.22
C ARG A 348 -20.25 34.65 10.87
N VAL A 349 -20.96 34.37 9.79
CA VAL A 349 -20.52 34.61 8.41
C VAL A 349 -20.70 36.09 8.06
N PRO A 350 -19.71 36.77 7.45
CA PRO A 350 -19.87 38.16 7.02
C PRO A 350 -21.10 38.32 6.09
N ASP A 351 -21.92 39.35 6.34
CA ASP A 351 -23.09 39.65 5.50
C ASP A 351 -22.65 40.41 4.23
N LYS A 352 -21.97 39.69 3.33
CA LYS A 352 -21.47 40.19 2.05
C LYS A 352 -21.88 39.24 0.91
N PRO A 353 -22.11 39.75 -0.31
CA PRO A 353 -22.38 38.90 -1.46
C PRO A 353 -21.14 38.07 -1.84
N ASN A 354 -21.35 36.84 -2.34
CA ASN A 354 -20.32 35.92 -2.82
C ASN A 354 -19.32 35.38 -1.77
N VAL A 355 -19.71 35.33 -0.50
CA VAL A 355 -18.91 34.62 0.52
C VAL A 355 -18.97 33.12 0.25
N LYS A 356 -17.80 32.49 0.13
CA LYS A 356 -17.65 31.07 -0.19
C LYS A 356 -17.09 30.29 0.98
N VAL A 357 -17.66 29.12 1.23
CA VAL A 357 -17.22 28.20 2.29
C VAL A 357 -16.65 26.93 1.66
N ARG A 358 -15.50 26.53 2.18
CA ARG A 358 -14.87 25.24 1.93
C ARG A 358 -14.78 24.48 3.24
N THR A 359 -15.14 23.21 3.24
CA THR A 359 -15.11 22.37 4.45
C THR A 359 -14.57 20.97 4.16
N GLY A 360 -13.88 20.39 5.15
CA GLY A 360 -13.38 19.01 5.14
C GLY A 360 -14.36 17.96 5.66
N ASN A 361 -15.43 18.36 6.36
CA ASN A 361 -16.47 17.46 6.88
C ASN A 361 -17.83 18.17 6.83
N ALA A 362 -18.46 18.16 5.65
CA ALA A 362 -19.73 18.85 5.40
C ALA A 362 -20.90 18.27 6.21
N GLY A 363 -20.90 16.97 6.51
CA GLY A 363 -21.90 16.34 7.38
C GLY A 363 -21.79 16.73 8.85
N GLY A 364 -20.68 17.35 9.26
CA GLY A 364 -20.47 17.91 10.58
C GLY A 364 -20.82 19.39 10.70
N LEU A 365 -21.41 20.01 9.67
CA LEU A 365 -21.71 21.45 9.64
C LEU A 365 -23.15 21.72 9.24
N VAL A 366 -23.78 22.63 9.98
CA VAL A 366 -25.11 23.18 9.69
C VAL A 366 -25.03 24.70 9.54
N VAL A 367 -25.89 25.26 8.71
CA VAL A 367 -26.09 26.70 8.56
C VAL A 367 -27.32 27.09 9.36
N VAL A 368 -27.17 28.03 10.28
CA VAL A 368 -28.25 28.63 11.05
C VAL A 368 -28.53 30.01 10.46
N ALA A 369 -29.66 30.16 9.77
CA ALA A 369 -30.10 31.41 9.15
C ALA A 369 -31.29 31.96 9.91
N ASP A 370 -31.19 33.18 10.45
CA ASP A 370 -32.28 33.84 11.20
C ASP A 370 -32.93 32.94 12.29
N GLY A 371 -32.13 32.08 12.93
CA GLY A 371 -32.57 31.14 13.97
C GLY A 371 -33.08 29.78 13.48
N VAL A 372 -33.20 29.59 12.17
CA VAL A 372 -33.61 28.31 11.55
C VAL A 372 -32.37 27.52 11.11
N GLU A 373 -32.27 26.28 11.56
CA GLU A 373 -31.16 25.39 11.26
C GLU A 373 -31.38 24.58 9.98
N SER A 374 -30.35 24.52 9.14
CA SER A 374 -30.32 23.69 7.95
C SER A 374 -30.01 22.22 8.29
N PRO A 375 -30.46 21.25 7.45
CA PRO A 375 -29.77 19.98 7.31
C PRO A 375 -28.25 20.12 7.19
N PRO A 376 -27.47 19.08 7.54
CA PRO A 376 -26.03 19.09 7.33
C PRO A 376 -25.68 19.45 5.88
N LEU A 377 -24.61 20.22 5.70
CA LEU A 377 -24.20 20.73 4.39
C LEU A 377 -23.87 19.60 3.39
N GLY A 378 -23.55 18.39 3.88
CA GLY A 378 -23.30 17.21 3.07
C GLY A 378 -23.25 15.93 3.90
N SER A 379 -22.58 14.91 3.39
CA SER A 379 -22.34 13.65 4.11
C SER A 379 -21.16 13.78 5.08
N VAL A 380 -21.12 12.95 6.12
CA VAL A 380 -19.99 12.89 7.06
C VAL A 380 -18.70 12.56 6.29
N GLY A 381 -17.65 13.36 6.49
CA GLY A 381 -16.36 13.25 5.79
C GLY A 381 -16.35 13.80 4.36
N GLN A 382 -17.46 14.31 3.84
CA GLN A 382 -17.52 14.90 2.50
C GLN A 382 -16.83 16.27 2.49
N VAL A 383 -15.90 16.45 1.56
CA VAL A 383 -15.24 17.74 1.30
C VAL A 383 -16.11 18.55 0.33
N LEU A 384 -16.58 19.72 0.76
CA LEU A 384 -17.26 20.68 -0.12
C LEU A 384 -16.35 21.87 -0.39
N ARG A 385 -16.36 22.34 -1.65
CA ARG A 385 -15.62 23.51 -2.12
C ARG A 385 -16.59 24.52 -2.70
N ASP A 386 -16.32 25.81 -2.46
CA ASP A 386 -17.03 26.93 -3.07
C ASP A 386 -18.54 26.96 -2.78
N VAL A 387 -18.97 26.58 -1.57
CA VAL A 387 -20.37 26.71 -1.14
C VAL A 387 -20.67 28.19 -0.92
N THR A 388 -21.45 28.79 -1.81
CA THR A 388 -21.90 30.18 -1.66
C THR A 388 -22.94 30.27 -0.54
N LEU A 389 -22.73 31.19 0.40
CA LEU A 389 -23.69 31.54 1.44
C LEU A 389 -24.11 32.99 1.24
N ASP A 390 -25.18 33.23 0.47
CA ASP A 390 -25.76 34.55 0.23
C ASP A 390 -27.07 34.75 1.02
N GLY A 391 -27.24 35.92 1.62
CA GLY A 391 -28.39 36.29 2.47
C GLY A 391 -29.75 36.37 1.76
N HIS A 392 -29.86 35.89 0.51
CA HIS A 392 -31.09 35.89 -0.30
C HIS A 392 -31.72 34.50 -0.51
N GLY A 393 -31.12 33.42 0.00
CA GLY A 393 -31.80 32.13 0.08
C GLY A 393 -30.83 30.95 0.08
N TRP A 394 -30.65 30.32 1.23
CA TRP A 394 -30.05 28.99 1.28
C TRP A 394 -31.01 27.99 0.60
N CYS A 395 -30.66 27.55 -0.60
CA CYS A 395 -31.37 26.48 -1.30
C CYS A 395 -30.65 25.15 -1.01
N ALA A 396 -31.25 24.28 -0.21
CA ALA A 396 -30.76 22.91 -0.02
C ALA A 396 -30.61 22.24 -1.40
N PRO A 397 -29.49 21.55 -1.69
CA PRO A 397 -29.42 20.72 -2.89
C PRO A 397 -30.52 19.65 -2.83
N ALA A 398 -31.35 19.57 -3.88
CA ALA A 398 -32.42 18.60 -3.97
C ALA A 398 -31.89 17.19 -3.73
N ARG A 399 -32.59 16.40 -2.89
CA ARG A 399 -32.30 14.98 -2.66
C ARG A 399 -32.18 14.28 -4.01
N ALA A 400 -31.02 13.70 -4.30
CA ALA A 400 -30.96 12.64 -5.29
C ALA A 400 -31.70 11.44 -4.68
N ASP A 401 -32.93 11.19 -5.15
CA ASP A 401 -33.64 9.97 -4.78
C ASP A 401 -32.77 8.77 -5.16
N PRO A 402 -32.65 7.74 -4.29
CA PRO A 402 -32.02 6.49 -4.68
C PRO A 402 -32.80 5.90 -5.86
N PRO A 403 -32.12 5.30 -6.86
CA PRO A 403 -32.82 4.68 -7.96
C PRO A 403 -33.79 3.62 -7.41
N PRO A 404 -35.03 3.52 -7.94
CA PRO A 404 -36.01 2.59 -7.43
C PRO A 404 -35.46 1.16 -7.55
N ARG A 405 -35.59 0.39 -6.47
CA ARG A 405 -35.34 -1.05 -6.48
C ARG A 405 -36.33 -1.69 -7.45
N VAL A 406 -35.84 -2.20 -8.57
CA VAL A 406 -36.62 -3.05 -9.46
C VAL A 406 -36.72 -4.43 -8.83
N SER A 407 -37.87 -4.71 -8.21
CA SER A 407 -38.30 -6.05 -7.87
C SER A 407 -38.63 -6.80 -9.15
N LEU A 408 -37.90 -7.88 -9.44
CA LEU A 408 -38.28 -8.83 -10.50
C LEU A 408 -39.45 -9.68 -9.99
N GLU A 409 -40.67 -9.24 -10.27
CA GLU A 409 -41.82 -10.15 -10.32
C GLU A 409 -41.94 -10.76 -11.71
N THR A 410 -41.88 -12.08 -11.75
CA THR A 410 -42.09 -12.91 -12.93
C THR A 410 -43.56 -12.84 -13.37
N GLY A 411 -43.82 -12.24 -14.53
CA GLY A 411 -45.13 -12.22 -15.19
C GLY A 411 -44.98 -12.40 -16.69
N ALA A 412 -45.52 -13.51 -17.19
CA ALA A 412 -45.42 -13.96 -18.57
C ALA A 412 -46.07 -13.01 -19.59
N GLY A 413 -45.47 -12.90 -20.78
CA GLY A 413 -46.23 -12.71 -22.02
C GLY A 413 -45.76 -11.62 -22.98
N LYS A 414 -45.35 -12.09 -24.17
CA LYS A 414 -45.37 -11.43 -25.49
C LYS A 414 -44.13 -10.63 -25.91
N ARG A 415 -43.51 -11.19 -26.96
CA ARG A 415 -42.41 -10.67 -27.78
C ARG A 415 -42.88 -9.47 -28.61
N THR A 416 -42.06 -8.42 -28.69
CA THR A 416 -41.88 -7.61 -29.90
C THR A 416 -40.50 -6.95 -29.88
N SER A 417 -39.76 -7.13 -30.98
CA SER A 417 -38.41 -6.64 -31.20
C SER A 417 -38.42 -5.13 -31.49
N GLY A 418 -37.61 -4.36 -30.77
CA GLY A 418 -37.41 -2.93 -31.01
C GLY A 418 -36.10 -2.45 -30.39
N LEU A 419 -35.09 -2.25 -31.23
CA LEU A 419 -33.77 -1.73 -30.89
C LEU A 419 -33.89 -0.22 -30.56
N ILE A 420 -33.72 0.17 -29.30
CA ILE A 420 -33.66 1.59 -28.89
C ILE A 420 -32.21 1.93 -28.51
N LEU A 421 -31.57 2.75 -29.34
CA LEU A 421 -30.34 3.48 -29.02
C LEU A 421 -30.66 4.60 -28.02
N LEU A 422 -30.03 4.59 -26.84
CA LEU A 422 -30.03 5.72 -25.92
C LEU A 422 -28.76 6.56 -26.14
N ALA A 423 -28.97 7.77 -26.65
CA ALA A 423 -27.96 8.81 -26.80
C ALA A 423 -27.67 9.47 -25.44
N TRP A 424 -26.39 9.63 -25.14
CA TRP A 424 -25.89 10.33 -23.96
C TRP A 424 -25.86 11.84 -24.24
N SER A 425 -26.69 12.63 -23.55
CA SER A 425 -26.74 14.09 -23.66
C SER A 425 -25.96 14.74 -22.52
N GLY A 426 -24.76 15.26 -22.81
CA GLY A 426 -24.01 16.15 -21.92
C GLY A 426 -24.51 17.61 -21.95
N PRO A 427 -24.14 18.45 -20.97
CA PRO A 427 -24.64 19.81 -20.84
C PRO A 427 -24.05 20.75 -21.91
N ARG A 428 -24.91 21.59 -22.49
CA ARG A 428 -24.56 22.61 -23.49
C ARG A 428 -23.91 23.82 -22.82
N TYR A 429 -22.68 24.16 -23.23
CA TYR A 429 -22.13 25.51 -23.09
C TYR A 429 -22.52 26.33 -24.33
N ASN A 430 -23.18 27.47 -24.11
CA ASN A 430 -23.50 28.46 -25.14
C ASN A 430 -22.28 29.35 -25.38
N GLY A 431 -21.73 29.33 -26.60
CA GLY A 431 -20.67 30.23 -27.03
C GLY A 431 -20.53 30.25 -28.56
N VAL A 432 -21.22 31.21 -29.17
CA VAL A 432 -21.04 31.86 -30.49
C VAL A 432 -20.33 31.11 -31.64
N VAL A 433 -21.06 31.03 -32.76
CA VAL A 433 -20.76 30.43 -34.07
C VAL A 433 -19.76 31.23 -34.91
N ARG A 434 -18.84 30.55 -35.63
CA ARG A 434 -18.55 30.74 -37.08
C ARG A 434 -17.62 29.65 -37.66
N GLY A 435 -18.09 28.98 -38.73
CA GLY A 435 -17.27 28.24 -39.71
C GLY A 435 -17.59 26.73 -39.84
N ARG A 436 -18.42 26.33 -40.82
CA ARG A 436 -18.49 24.94 -41.31
C ARG A 436 -17.50 24.74 -42.48
N PRO A 437 -16.74 23.64 -42.55
CA PRO A 437 -15.97 23.31 -43.76
C PRO A 437 -16.91 22.76 -44.86
N PRO A 438 -16.51 22.87 -46.15
CA PRO A 438 -17.36 22.53 -47.29
C PRO A 438 -17.49 21.01 -47.48
N ILE A 439 -18.64 20.60 -48.03
CA ILE A 439 -18.98 19.23 -48.41
C ILE A 439 -18.28 18.92 -49.75
N PRO A 440 -17.60 17.77 -49.93
CA PRO A 440 -16.99 17.42 -51.20
C PRO A 440 -18.04 17.03 -52.26
N PRO A 441 -17.75 17.22 -53.57
CA PRO A 441 -18.73 17.00 -54.64
C PRO A 441 -19.01 15.51 -54.87
N ALA A 442 -20.26 15.19 -55.22
CA ALA A 442 -20.72 13.86 -55.56
C ALA A 442 -20.26 13.44 -56.97
N ASP A 443 -19.99 12.15 -57.17
CA ASP A 443 -19.69 11.59 -58.49
C ASP A 443 -20.95 11.49 -59.38
N SER A 444 -20.71 11.30 -60.68
CA SER A 444 -21.70 11.29 -61.76
C SER A 444 -22.70 10.11 -61.76
N THR A 445 -22.78 9.32 -60.68
CA THR A 445 -23.71 8.18 -60.56
C THR A 445 -24.70 8.31 -59.40
N GLY A 446 -24.68 9.42 -58.64
CA GLY A 446 -25.70 9.70 -57.62
C GLY A 446 -25.71 8.74 -56.43
N ARG A 447 -24.69 7.90 -56.24
CA ARG A 447 -24.54 7.04 -55.05
C ARG A 447 -23.53 7.63 -54.07
N VAL A 448 -24.04 8.07 -52.92
CA VAL A 448 -23.22 8.35 -51.73
C VAL A 448 -22.66 7.02 -51.22
N ARG A 449 -21.36 6.76 -51.44
CA ARG A 449 -20.65 5.68 -50.73
C ARG A 449 -20.52 6.09 -49.27
N PRO A 450 -21.12 5.36 -48.31
CA PRO A 450 -20.95 5.72 -46.92
C PRO A 450 -19.55 5.30 -46.45
N PRO A 451 -18.92 6.03 -45.50
CA PRO A 451 -17.55 5.79 -45.07
C PRO A 451 -17.44 4.60 -44.10
N PHE A 452 -18.15 3.50 -44.35
CA PHE A 452 -18.21 2.38 -43.41
C PHE A 452 -17.01 1.42 -43.46
N ARG A 453 -16.18 1.47 -44.51
CA ARG A 453 -14.98 0.60 -44.59
C ARG A 453 -13.84 1.00 -43.64
N ALA A 454 -13.74 2.28 -43.27
CA ALA A 454 -12.74 2.75 -42.30
C ALA A 454 -13.19 2.59 -40.83
N ILE A 455 -14.50 2.49 -40.58
CA ILE A 455 -15.04 2.25 -39.23
C ILE A 455 -15.00 0.75 -38.90
N ALA A 456 -15.23 -0.13 -39.89
CA ALA A 456 -15.17 -1.57 -39.69
C ALA A 456 -13.76 -2.10 -39.33
N SER A 457 -12.68 -1.45 -39.79
CA SER A 457 -11.32 -1.81 -39.37
C SER A 457 -11.00 -1.33 -37.95
N ARG A 458 -11.62 -0.23 -37.50
CA ARG A 458 -11.47 0.30 -36.13
C ARG A 458 -12.32 -0.45 -35.09
N LEU A 459 -13.47 -0.98 -35.49
CA LEU A 459 -14.34 -1.80 -34.62
C LEU A 459 -13.82 -3.24 -34.46
N LYS A 460 -12.92 -3.71 -35.33
CA LYS A 460 -12.34 -5.06 -35.25
C LYS A 460 -11.29 -5.23 -34.14
N ALA A 461 -10.88 -4.14 -33.50
CA ALA A 461 -9.86 -4.12 -32.44
C ALA A 461 -10.40 -3.60 -31.09
N MET A 462 -11.72 -3.68 -30.87
CA MET A 462 -12.25 -3.43 -29.53
C MET A 462 -12.03 -4.67 -28.67
N SER A 463 -11.05 -4.58 -27.77
CA SER A 463 -10.82 -5.59 -26.74
C SER A 463 -12.15 -5.96 -26.08
N VAL A 464 -12.39 -7.26 -25.89
CA VAL A 464 -13.54 -7.81 -25.14
C VAL A 464 -13.67 -7.16 -23.75
N ARG A 465 -12.58 -6.57 -23.24
CA ARG A 465 -12.51 -5.83 -21.97
C ARG A 465 -11.90 -4.44 -22.19
N ALA A 466 -12.59 -3.56 -22.92
CA ALA A 466 -12.13 -2.20 -23.23
C ALA A 466 -11.65 -1.39 -21.99
N TYR A 467 -12.22 -1.64 -20.81
CA TYR A 467 -11.79 -0.99 -19.55
C TYR A 467 -10.37 -1.35 -19.10
N ARG A 468 -9.77 -2.43 -19.64
CA ARG A 468 -8.38 -2.82 -19.38
C ARG A 468 -7.41 -2.18 -20.37
N GLN A 469 -7.91 -1.54 -21.42
CA GLN A 469 -7.06 -0.97 -22.46
C GLN A 469 -6.58 0.42 -22.03
N ILE A 470 -5.29 0.53 -21.74
CA ILE A 470 -4.64 1.81 -21.47
C ILE A 470 -4.15 2.39 -22.80
N LEU A 471 -4.68 3.56 -23.17
CA LEU A 471 -4.21 4.30 -24.34
C LEU A 471 -2.96 5.10 -23.95
N ARG A 472 -1.83 4.75 -24.55
CA ARG A 472 -0.56 5.46 -24.32
C ARG A 472 -0.63 6.87 -24.90
N ARG A 473 -0.11 7.85 -24.15
CA ARG A 473 0.16 9.19 -24.65
C ARG A 473 1.12 9.07 -25.84
N LYS A 474 0.84 9.80 -26.92
CA LYS A 474 1.76 9.92 -28.04
C LYS A 474 2.99 10.73 -27.60
N SER A 475 4.16 10.13 -27.76
CA SER A 475 5.46 10.76 -27.53
C SER A 475 6.35 10.56 -28.74
N ARG A 476 7.32 11.46 -28.95
CA ARG A 476 8.43 11.21 -29.86
C ARG A 476 9.22 9.98 -29.40
N GLN A 477 9.97 9.37 -30.31
CA GLN A 477 10.85 8.25 -29.97
C GLN A 477 12.30 8.68 -29.99
N ILE A 478 13.07 8.25 -28.99
CA ILE A 478 14.51 8.44 -28.89
C ILE A 478 15.22 7.09 -28.68
N ARG A 479 16.54 7.08 -28.83
CA ARG A 479 17.40 5.92 -28.54
C ARG A 479 18.26 6.17 -27.30
N VAL A 480 18.21 5.23 -26.36
CA VAL A 480 19.17 5.12 -25.26
C VAL A 480 20.04 3.90 -25.55
N GLY A 481 21.14 4.12 -26.29
CA GLY A 481 21.93 3.04 -26.86
C GLY A 481 21.10 2.21 -27.84
N ASN A 482 20.91 0.93 -27.54
CA ASN A 482 20.05 0.03 -28.32
C ASN A 482 18.58 0.00 -27.87
N VAL A 483 18.21 0.69 -26.79
CA VAL A 483 16.83 0.70 -26.26
C VAL A 483 16.04 1.89 -26.81
N LEU A 484 14.89 1.62 -27.44
CA LEU A 484 13.94 2.64 -27.87
C LEU A 484 13.11 3.14 -26.68
N VAL A 485 12.91 4.45 -26.57
CA VAL A 485 12.09 5.07 -25.52
C VAL A 485 11.12 6.07 -26.16
N GLY A 486 9.83 5.92 -25.87
CA GLY A 486 8.76 6.73 -26.46
C GLY A 486 8.22 6.17 -27.77
N GLY A 487 7.22 6.85 -28.32
CA GLY A 487 6.42 6.33 -29.44
C GLY A 487 5.71 5.03 -29.06
N ASP A 488 5.77 4.05 -29.97
CA ASP A 488 5.17 2.72 -29.75
C ASP A 488 6.08 1.74 -29.01
N ALA A 489 7.23 2.21 -28.49
CA ALA A 489 8.14 1.35 -27.73
C ALA A 489 7.52 0.89 -26.39
N PRO A 490 7.79 -0.36 -25.97
CA PRO A 490 7.43 -0.84 -24.63
C PRO A 490 8.01 0.06 -23.54
N ILE A 491 7.31 0.22 -22.42
CA ILE A 491 7.81 0.99 -21.28
C ILE A 491 9.04 0.29 -20.71
N SER A 492 10.19 0.94 -20.86
CA SER A 492 11.45 0.47 -20.32
C SER A 492 11.54 0.69 -18.80
N VAL A 493 12.05 -0.32 -18.09
CA VAL A 493 12.28 -0.32 -16.64
C VAL A 493 13.74 0.00 -16.38
N GLN A 494 13.98 1.03 -15.57
CA GLN A 494 15.33 1.46 -15.20
C GLN A 494 15.56 1.33 -13.70
N THR A 495 16.82 1.17 -13.33
CA THR A 495 17.30 1.31 -11.95
C THR A 495 18.57 2.17 -11.91
N MET A 496 19.14 2.36 -10.72
CA MET A 496 20.39 3.06 -10.50
C MET A 496 21.29 2.26 -9.57
N THR A 497 22.58 2.17 -9.89
CA THR A 497 23.57 1.58 -8.99
C THR A 497 23.77 2.44 -7.74
N ASN A 498 24.21 1.80 -6.66
CA ASN A 498 24.55 2.47 -5.40
C ASN A 498 25.99 2.16 -4.94
N THR A 499 26.77 1.43 -5.75
CA THR A 499 28.20 1.22 -5.56
C THR A 499 28.99 2.49 -5.90
N PRO A 500 30.17 2.70 -5.29
CA PRO A 500 31.13 3.67 -5.79
C PRO A 500 31.53 3.31 -7.23
N THR A 501 31.31 4.22 -8.18
CA THR A 501 31.56 3.98 -9.62
C THR A 501 33.02 3.65 -9.92
N THR A 502 33.95 4.14 -9.10
CA THR A 502 35.38 3.81 -9.19
C THR A 502 35.69 2.35 -8.85
N ASP A 503 34.82 1.67 -8.10
CA ASP A 503 34.84 0.21 -7.98
C ASP A 503 34.11 -0.41 -9.19
N VAL A 504 34.86 -0.53 -10.28
CA VAL A 504 34.38 -1.08 -11.56
C VAL A 504 33.82 -2.48 -11.37
N LYS A 505 34.49 -3.33 -10.58
CA LYS A 505 34.07 -4.72 -10.38
C LYS A 505 32.73 -4.79 -9.68
N ALA A 506 32.59 -4.14 -8.53
CA ALA A 506 31.33 -4.14 -7.77
C ALA A 506 30.19 -3.52 -8.59
N THR A 507 30.48 -2.44 -9.32
CA THR A 507 29.48 -1.76 -10.16
C THR A 507 29.01 -2.65 -11.31
N VAL A 508 29.92 -3.36 -11.99
CA VAL A 508 29.59 -4.32 -13.05
C VAL A 508 28.77 -5.49 -12.49
N GLU A 509 29.15 -6.06 -11.34
CA GLU A 509 28.41 -7.15 -10.70
C GLU A 509 26.97 -6.72 -10.34
N GLN A 510 26.79 -5.50 -9.82
CA GLN A 510 25.46 -4.96 -9.52
C GLN A 510 24.64 -4.66 -10.79
N ILE A 511 25.26 -4.14 -11.85
CA ILE A 511 24.58 -3.94 -13.15
C ILE A 511 24.11 -5.29 -13.72
N GLN A 512 24.97 -6.31 -13.69
CA GLN A 512 24.61 -7.66 -14.16
C GLN A 512 23.52 -8.30 -13.30
N ALA A 513 23.48 -8.01 -11.99
CA ALA A 513 22.36 -8.43 -11.13
C ALA A 513 21.04 -7.77 -11.56
N ALA A 514 21.04 -6.46 -11.81
CA ALA A 514 19.88 -5.74 -12.34
C ALA A 514 19.46 -6.23 -13.74
N GLU A 515 20.43 -6.55 -14.62
CA GLU A 515 20.18 -7.10 -15.96
C GLU A 515 19.50 -8.47 -15.88
N ARG A 516 19.94 -9.36 -14.96
CA ARG A 516 19.33 -10.68 -14.76
C ARG A 516 17.83 -10.59 -14.41
N VAL A 517 17.46 -9.63 -13.56
CA VAL A 517 16.05 -9.40 -13.19
C VAL A 517 15.28 -8.56 -14.23
N GLY A 518 15.97 -8.03 -15.25
CA GLY A 518 15.36 -7.48 -16.46
C GLY A 518 15.44 -5.97 -16.62
N ALA A 519 16.37 -5.28 -15.96
CA ALA A 519 16.61 -3.87 -16.21
C ALA A 519 16.92 -3.63 -17.69
N ASP A 520 16.22 -2.69 -18.33
CA ASP A 520 16.51 -2.33 -19.72
C ASP A 520 17.61 -1.27 -19.80
N ILE A 521 17.70 -0.40 -18.80
CA ILE A 521 18.62 0.73 -18.74
C ILE A 521 19.09 0.87 -17.29
N VAL A 522 20.39 1.05 -17.07
CA VAL A 522 20.95 1.25 -15.73
C VAL A 522 21.63 2.60 -15.63
N ARG A 523 21.35 3.34 -14.56
CA ARG A 523 21.98 4.62 -14.26
C ARG A 523 23.15 4.44 -13.30
N VAL A 524 24.25 5.14 -13.55
CA VAL A 524 25.47 5.12 -12.74
C VAL A 524 25.88 6.55 -12.38
N SER A 525 26.21 6.80 -11.12
CA SER A 525 26.59 8.13 -10.64
C SER A 525 27.98 8.54 -11.13
N CYS A 526 28.16 9.78 -11.55
CA CYS A 526 29.46 10.32 -11.97
C CYS A 526 29.78 11.62 -11.23
N PRO A 527 30.02 11.57 -9.90
CA PRO A 527 30.25 12.76 -9.08
C PRO A 527 31.58 13.46 -9.40
N ASP A 528 32.60 12.70 -9.78
CA ASP A 528 33.97 13.18 -9.98
C ASP A 528 34.58 12.65 -11.28
N ARG A 529 35.85 13.01 -11.52
CA ARG A 529 36.57 12.64 -12.74
C ARG A 529 36.84 11.16 -12.85
N GLU A 530 37.26 10.54 -11.76
CA GLU A 530 37.61 9.13 -11.74
C GLU A 530 36.37 8.27 -12.03
N SER A 531 35.21 8.64 -11.49
CA SER A 531 33.94 8.00 -11.76
C SER A 531 33.53 8.08 -13.24
N ALA A 532 33.70 9.24 -13.87
CA ALA A 532 33.38 9.42 -15.29
C ALA A 532 34.30 8.57 -16.19
N LEU A 533 35.60 8.49 -15.86
CA LEU A 533 36.57 7.68 -16.61
C LEU A 533 36.36 6.17 -16.40
N ALA A 534 35.98 5.76 -15.19
CA ALA A 534 35.68 4.37 -14.86
C ALA A 534 34.51 3.80 -15.70
N LEU A 535 33.60 4.65 -16.19
CA LEU A 535 32.52 4.23 -17.10
C LEU A 535 33.05 3.50 -18.34
N LYS A 536 34.23 3.86 -18.85
CA LYS A 536 34.79 3.23 -20.03
C LYS A 536 35.00 1.73 -19.85
N ASP A 537 35.45 1.33 -18.67
CA ASP A 537 35.67 -0.08 -18.35
C ASP A 537 34.36 -0.78 -17.95
N ILE A 538 33.43 -0.08 -17.32
CA ILE A 538 32.09 -0.59 -16.99
C ILE A 538 31.30 -0.91 -18.26
N VAL A 539 31.18 0.06 -19.18
CA VAL A 539 30.38 -0.05 -20.41
C VAL A 539 30.85 -1.22 -21.29
N ARG A 540 32.14 -1.55 -21.28
CA ARG A 540 32.69 -2.69 -22.03
C ARG A 540 32.28 -4.07 -21.48
N GLN A 541 31.83 -4.13 -20.23
CA GLN A 541 31.57 -5.38 -19.50
C GLN A 541 30.07 -5.66 -19.28
N VAL A 542 29.20 -4.77 -19.75
CA VAL A 542 27.75 -4.84 -19.53
C VAL A 542 27.00 -4.69 -20.85
N LYS A 543 25.81 -5.29 -20.95
CA LYS A 543 25.00 -5.23 -22.18
C LYS A 543 23.96 -4.12 -22.16
N VAL A 544 23.47 -3.79 -20.97
CA VAL A 544 22.48 -2.74 -20.78
C VAL A 544 23.10 -1.36 -21.01
N PRO A 545 22.40 -0.43 -21.70
CA PRO A 545 22.87 0.93 -21.88
C PRO A 545 23.00 1.66 -20.54
N ILE A 546 24.11 2.38 -20.38
CA ILE A 546 24.44 3.11 -19.15
C ILE A 546 24.05 4.59 -19.27
N VAL A 547 23.30 5.08 -18.29
CA VAL A 547 23.02 6.51 -18.12
C VAL A 547 24.01 7.09 -17.11
N ALA A 548 24.80 8.09 -17.51
CA ALA A 548 25.67 8.81 -16.58
C ALA A 548 24.87 9.88 -15.84
N ASP A 549 24.86 9.84 -14.50
CA ASP A 549 24.18 10.83 -13.67
C ASP A 549 25.15 11.95 -13.27
N ILE A 550 24.94 13.14 -13.84
CA ILE A 550 25.76 14.34 -13.61
C ILE A 550 24.87 15.46 -13.09
N HIS A 551 25.33 16.18 -12.06
CA HIS A 551 24.55 17.24 -11.44
C HIS A 551 24.88 18.63 -12.02
N PHE A 552 26.16 19.03 -12.01
CA PHE A 552 26.55 20.41 -12.35
C PHE A 552 27.73 20.49 -13.34
N HIS A 553 28.71 19.59 -13.22
CA HIS A 553 30.02 19.82 -13.83
C HIS A 553 30.09 19.34 -15.28
N TYR A 554 30.06 20.29 -16.23
CA TYR A 554 30.03 20.03 -17.68
C TYR A 554 31.14 19.09 -18.19
N LYS A 555 32.38 19.21 -17.69
CA LYS A 555 33.47 18.28 -18.09
C LYS A 555 33.17 16.82 -17.74
N ARG A 556 32.42 16.55 -16.66
CA ARG A 556 32.00 15.17 -16.31
C ARG A 556 31.06 14.61 -17.37
N ALA A 557 30.20 15.45 -17.94
CA ALA A 557 29.29 15.06 -19.01
C ALA A 557 30.03 14.76 -20.31
N ILE A 558 31.02 15.58 -20.67
CA ILE A 558 31.88 15.35 -21.85
C ILE A 558 32.65 14.04 -21.68
N GLU A 559 33.34 13.88 -20.54
CA GLU A 559 34.16 12.69 -20.29
C GLU A 559 33.31 11.41 -20.18
N ALA A 560 32.09 11.49 -19.66
CA ALA A 560 31.16 10.35 -19.64
C ALA A 560 30.68 9.98 -21.05
N ALA A 561 30.41 10.96 -21.92
CA ALA A 561 30.06 10.71 -23.33
C ALA A 561 31.22 10.02 -24.06
N GLU A 562 32.44 10.53 -23.90
CA GLU A 562 33.67 9.94 -24.46
C GLU A 562 33.94 8.52 -23.92
N SER A 563 33.52 8.26 -22.67
CA SER A 563 33.62 6.94 -22.03
C SER A 563 32.53 5.95 -22.46
N GLY A 564 31.62 6.36 -23.34
CA GLY A 564 30.60 5.48 -23.93
C GLY A 564 29.28 5.43 -23.18
N ALA A 565 28.94 6.46 -22.38
CA ALA A 565 27.60 6.57 -21.82
C ALA A 565 26.54 6.61 -22.94
N ALA A 566 25.45 5.85 -22.79
CA ALA A 566 24.35 5.84 -23.76
C ALA A 566 23.41 7.05 -23.59
N CYS A 567 23.38 7.63 -22.39
CA CYS A 567 22.60 8.83 -22.09
C CYS A 567 23.26 9.64 -20.97
N LEU A 568 23.18 10.96 -21.07
CA LEU A 568 23.62 11.88 -20.03
C LEU A 568 22.40 12.41 -19.28
N ARG A 569 22.26 12.13 -17.98
CA ARG A 569 21.35 12.92 -17.14
C ARG A 569 22.10 14.14 -16.68
N ILE A 570 21.71 15.30 -17.20
CA ILE A 570 22.19 16.62 -16.78
C ILE A 570 21.13 17.66 -17.08
N ASN A 571 21.03 18.68 -16.24
CA ASN A 571 20.13 19.82 -16.46
C ASN A 571 20.90 20.95 -17.16
N PRO A 572 20.55 21.32 -18.41
CA PRO A 572 21.29 22.33 -19.18
C PRO A 572 21.43 23.69 -18.48
N GLY A 573 20.40 24.14 -17.75
CA GLY A 573 20.46 25.40 -17.01
C GLY A 573 21.49 25.43 -15.88
N ASN A 574 21.92 24.25 -15.38
CA ASN A 574 22.87 24.14 -14.27
C ASN A 574 24.33 24.10 -14.72
N ILE A 575 24.59 24.06 -16.02
CA ILE A 575 25.94 23.94 -16.62
C ILE A 575 26.72 25.27 -16.57
N GLY A 576 26.00 26.40 -16.53
CA GLY A 576 26.57 27.74 -16.56
C GLY A 576 26.50 28.36 -17.96
N SER A 577 27.64 28.73 -18.54
CA SER A 577 27.66 29.50 -19.79
C SER A 577 27.12 28.72 -20.99
N ALA A 578 26.52 29.44 -21.95
CA ALA A 578 26.02 28.87 -23.20
C ALA A 578 27.10 28.13 -24.01
N GLU A 579 28.36 28.54 -23.88
CA GLU A 579 29.50 27.85 -24.49
C GLU A 579 29.69 26.44 -23.91
N ARG A 580 29.65 26.29 -22.58
CA ARG A 580 29.77 24.97 -21.94
C ARG A 580 28.60 24.06 -22.29
N VAL A 581 27.39 24.62 -22.40
CA VAL A 581 26.21 23.86 -22.88
C VAL A 581 26.45 23.35 -24.29
N ARG A 582 26.93 24.21 -25.20
CA ARG A 582 27.28 23.83 -26.58
C ARG A 582 28.32 22.71 -26.63
N GLU A 583 29.35 22.76 -25.79
CA GLU A 583 30.36 21.70 -25.70
C GLU A 583 29.77 20.36 -25.26
N VAL A 584 28.89 20.35 -24.25
CA VAL A 584 28.24 19.12 -23.78
C VAL A 584 27.28 18.55 -24.84
N VAL A 585 26.49 19.42 -25.50
CA VAL A 585 25.61 19.00 -26.60
C VAL A 585 26.42 18.43 -27.76
N LYS A 586 27.53 19.07 -28.13
CA LYS A 586 28.45 18.55 -29.15
C LYS A 586 29.00 17.19 -28.77
N ALA A 587 29.51 17.04 -27.54
CA ALA A 587 30.03 15.75 -27.05
C ALA A 587 28.96 14.65 -27.08
N ALA A 588 27.71 14.97 -26.72
CA ALA A 588 26.60 14.04 -26.79
C ALA A 588 26.30 13.59 -28.23
N ARG A 589 26.27 14.51 -29.19
CA ARG A 589 26.09 14.16 -30.62
C ARG A 589 27.23 13.31 -31.16
N ASP A 590 28.46 13.75 -30.93
CA ASP A 590 29.67 13.10 -31.46
C ASP A 590 29.78 11.64 -31.01
N HIS A 591 29.24 11.31 -29.83
CA HIS A 591 29.25 9.97 -29.25
C HIS A 591 27.89 9.27 -29.25
N GLY A 592 26.88 9.81 -29.97
CA GLY A 592 25.56 9.19 -30.07
C GLY A 592 24.80 9.05 -28.74
N CYS A 593 25.08 9.92 -27.78
CA CYS A 593 24.43 9.96 -26.47
C CYS A 593 23.10 10.72 -26.55
N SER A 594 22.03 10.14 -25.98
CA SER A 594 20.83 10.91 -25.67
C SER A 594 20.99 11.72 -24.38
N MET A 595 20.08 12.64 -24.10
CA MET A 595 20.06 13.37 -22.83
C MET A 595 18.79 13.13 -22.01
N ARG A 596 18.89 13.25 -20.69
CA ARG A 596 17.73 13.35 -19.81
C ARG A 596 17.79 14.62 -18.98
N ILE A 597 16.80 15.49 -19.17
CA ILE A 597 16.51 16.59 -18.26
C ILE A 597 15.79 16.02 -17.05
N GLY A 598 16.31 16.28 -15.85
CA GLY A 598 15.72 15.77 -14.61
C GLY A 598 15.51 16.87 -13.59
N VAL A 599 14.30 17.42 -13.58
CA VAL A 599 13.85 18.40 -12.59
C VAL A 599 13.36 17.65 -11.35
N ASN A 600 13.78 18.11 -10.18
CA ASN A 600 13.30 17.60 -8.90
C ASN A 600 12.71 18.76 -8.08
N ALA A 601 11.59 18.53 -7.40
CA ALA A 601 10.92 19.56 -6.60
C ALA A 601 11.84 20.17 -5.52
N GLY A 602 12.70 19.34 -4.91
CA GLY A 602 13.63 19.79 -3.86
C GLY A 602 14.86 20.56 -4.35
N SER A 603 15.02 20.73 -5.66
CA SER A 603 16.19 21.41 -6.26
C SER A 603 15.78 22.31 -7.44
N LEU A 604 14.61 22.95 -7.35
CA LEU A 604 14.16 23.94 -8.33
C LEU A 604 15.03 25.19 -8.28
N GLU A 605 15.12 25.87 -9.42
CA GLU A 605 15.84 27.12 -9.56
C GLU A 605 15.23 28.24 -8.70
N GLN A 606 16.09 29.10 -8.17
CA GLN A 606 15.70 30.12 -7.18
C GLN A 606 14.71 31.15 -7.74
N ASP A 607 14.84 31.52 -9.01
CA ASP A 607 13.93 32.43 -9.71
C ASP A 607 12.51 31.85 -9.84
N LEU A 608 12.39 30.54 -10.06
CA LEU A 608 11.10 29.85 -10.06
C LEU A 608 10.52 29.76 -8.65
N LEU A 609 11.34 29.51 -7.63
CA LEU A 609 10.90 29.56 -6.24
C LEU A 609 10.42 30.96 -5.84
N GLU A 610 11.08 32.01 -6.29
CA GLU A 610 10.67 33.40 -6.06
C GLU A 610 9.37 33.74 -6.80
N LYS A 611 9.21 33.24 -8.04
CA LYS A 611 8.01 33.45 -8.85
C LYS A 611 6.77 32.74 -8.31
N TYR A 612 6.91 31.49 -7.86
CA TYR A 612 5.81 30.63 -7.45
C TYR A 612 5.62 30.52 -5.93
N GLY A 613 6.59 30.98 -5.13
CA GLY A 613 6.58 30.96 -3.67
C GLY A 613 6.92 29.61 -3.04
N GLU A 614 6.54 28.49 -3.66
CA GLU A 614 6.86 27.14 -3.21
C GLU A 614 7.06 26.18 -4.39
N PRO A 615 7.73 25.03 -4.19
CA PRO A 615 7.74 23.96 -5.19
C PRO A 615 6.32 23.47 -5.51
N CYS A 616 5.83 23.81 -6.69
CA CYS A 616 4.50 23.44 -7.18
C CYS A 616 4.59 22.76 -8.57
N PRO A 617 3.51 22.10 -9.04
CA PRO A 617 3.49 21.45 -10.35
C PRO A 617 3.90 22.39 -11.48
N GLU A 618 3.38 23.62 -11.47
CA GLU A 618 3.61 24.62 -12.52
C GLU A 618 5.09 25.03 -12.59
N ALA A 619 5.74 25.25 -11.44
CA ALA A 619 7.16 25.56 -11.37
C ALA A 619 8.03 24.41 -11.93
N MET A 620 7.66 23.17 -11.63
CA MET A 620 8.38 22.00 -12.13
C MET A 620 8.22 21.82 -13.65
N VAL A 621 7.03 22.08 -14.18
CA VAL A 621 6.78 22.05 -15.64
C VAL A 621 7.56 23.16 -16.32
N GLU A 622 7.54 24.38 -15.78
CA GLU A 622 8.28 25.52 -16.34
C GLU A 622 9.79 25.27 -16.36
N SER A 623 10.38 24.81 -15.25
CA SER A 623 11.80 24.41 -15.19
C SER A 623 12.15 23.40 -16.28
N ALA A 624 11.31 22.36 -16.44
CA ALA A 624 11.55 21.32 -17.42
C ALA A 624 11.51 21.84 -18.87
N LEU A 625 10.55 22.71 -19.19
CA LEU A 625 10.41 23.32 -20.51
C LEU A 625 11.52 24.34 -20.79
N ASN A 626 11.95 25.10 -19.78
CA ASN A 626 13.08 26.03 -19.91
C ASN A 626 14.37 25.27 -20.27
N HIS A 627 14.64 24.15 -19.61
CA HIS A 627 15.75 23.28 -19.94
C HIS A 627 15.60 22.61 -21.32
N ALA A 628 14.39 22.20 -21.70
CA ALA A 628 14.12 21.60 -23.00
C ALA A 628 14.41 22.62 -24.11
N LYS A 629 13.97 23.86 -23.93
CA LYS A 629 14.24 24.96 -24.85
C LYS A 629 15.73 25.20 -25.07
N ILE A 630 16.56 25.10 -24.03
CA ILE A 630 18.02 25.23 -24.19
C ILE A 630 18.57 24.15 -25.14
N LEU A 631 18.07 22.91 -25.08
CA LEU A 631 18.49 21.85 -26.00
C LEU A 631 17.97 22.09 -27.42
N GLU A 632 16.71 22.52 -27.57
CA GLU A 632 16.11 22.87 -28.86
C GLU A 632 16.82 24.04 -29.54
N ASP A 633 17.16 25.09 -28.80
CA ASP A 633 17.92 26.25 -29.29
C ASP A 633 19.36 25.87 -29.73
N ASN A 634 19.82 24.68 -29.36
CA ASN A 634 21.06 24.08 -29.83
C ASN A 634 20.84 22.98 -30.88
N ASP A 635 19.62 22.83 -31.44
CA ASP A 635 19.19 21.80 -32.40
C ASP A 635 19.31 20.35 -31.88
N PHE A 636 19.20 20.13 -30.56
CA PHE A 636 19.33 18.81 -29.94
C PHE A 636 17.96 18.25 -29.54
N PHE A 637 17.49 17.21 -30.22
CA PHE A 637 16.14 16.64 -30.01
C PHE A 637 16.14 15.22 -29.40
N GLU A 638 17.32 14.62 -29.22
CA GLU A 638 17.49 13.25 -28.72
C GLU A 638 17.46 13.21 -27.18
N PHE A 639 16.35 13.68 -26.59
CA PHE A 639 16.21 13.77 -25.13
C PHE A 639 14.85 13.40 -24.57
N LYS A 640 14.85 13.07 -23.28
CA LYS A 640 13.68 12.76 -22.44
C LYS A 640 13.65 13.64 -21.19
N ILE A 641 12.48 13.74 -20.56
CA ILE A 641 12.27 14.61 -19.39
C ILE A 641 11.75 13.80 -18.19
N SER A 642 12.17 14.19 -16.98
CA SER A 642 11.54 13.77 -15.73
C SER A 642 11.32 14.96 -14.80
N VAL A 643 10.17 14.99 -14.12
CA VAL A 643 9.77 15.96 -13.09
C VAL A 643 9.41 15.19 -11.81
N LYS A 644 10.38 14.94 -10.93
CA LYS A 644 10.17 14.07 -9.75
C LYS A 644 9.95 14.87 -8.48
N ALA A 645 9.05 14.38 -7.65
CA ALA A 645 8.86 14.85 -6.28
C ALA A 645 8.77 13.66 -5.33
N SER A 646 9.05 13.91 -4.05
CA SER A 646 8.84 12.92 -3.00
C SER A 646 7.36 12.83 -2.65
N ASP A 647 6.59 13.92 -2.70
CA ASP A 647 5.14 13.84 -2.65
C ASP A 647 4.57 13.26 -3.95
N ALA A 648 3.75 12.21 -3.83
CA ALA A 648 3.22 11.50 -4.99
C ALA A 648 2.21 12.35 -5.78
N PHE A 649 1.41 13.19 -5.11
CA PHE A 649 0.39 14.00 -5.76
C PHE A 649 1.02 15.16 -6.55
N LEU A 650 2.02 15.82 -5.97
CA LEU A 650 2.84 16.83 -6.65
C LEU A 650 3.51 16.25 -7.89
N ALA A 651 4.16 15.09 -7.76
CA ALA A 651 4.79 14.43 -8.90
C ALA A 651 3.76 14.11 -10.00
N VAL A 652 2.61 13.52 -9.63
CA VAL A 652 1.56 13.17 -10.60
C VAL A 652 1.03 14.41 -11.32
N ALA A 653 0.70 15.48 -10.58
CA ALA A 653 0.22 16.72 -11.16
C ALA A 653 1.25 17.36 -12.11
N ALA A 654 2.53 17.36 -11.73
CA ALA A 654 3.61 17.88 -12.57
C ALA A 654 3.77 17.07 -13.87
N TYR A 655 3.73 15.74 -13.80
CA TYR A 655 3.78 14.90 -15.01
C TYR A 655 2.54 15.06 -15.90
N GLN A 656 1.35 15.27 -15.33
CA GLN A 656 0.14 15.56 -16.10
C GLN A 656 0.27 16.89 -16.86
N GLY A 657 0.66 17.96 -16.17
CA GLY A 657 0.89 19.26 -16.83
C GLY A 657 1.99 19.18 -17.89
N LEU A 658 3.08 18.45 -17.62
CA LEU A 658 4.14 18.25 -18.60
C LEU A 658 3.66 17.42 -19.81
N ALA A 659 2.84 16.39 -19.59
CA ALA A 659 2.29 15.54 -20.64
C ALA A 659 1.36 16.30 -21.60
N GLU A 660 0.66 17.32 -21.10
CA GLU A 660 -0.17 18.23 -21.90
C GLU A 660 0.67 19.27 -22.65
N ALA A 661 1.76 19.74 -22.05
CA ALA A 661 2.59 20.83 -22.59
C ALA A 661 3.57 20.40 -23.69
N CYS A 662 3.90 19.11 -23.81
CA CYS A 662 4.92 18.64 -24.75
C CYS A 662 4.64 17.23 -25.29
N ASP A 663 5.47 16.77 -26.24
CA ASP A 663 5.45 15.40 -26.80
C ASP A 663 6.74 14.61 -26.48
N TYR A 664 7.61 15.10 -25.59
CA TYR A 664 8.84 14.41 -25.18
C TYR A 664 8.54 13.04 -24.53
N PRO A 665 9.47 12.07 -24.60
CA PRO A 665 9.38 10.87 -23.80
C PRO A 665 9.55 11.23 -22.31
N LEU A 666 8.72 10.64 -21.45
CA LEU A 666 8.71 10.95 -20.02
C LEU A 666 9.30 9.79 -19.21
N HIS A 667 10.36 10.08 -18.45
CA HIS A 667 10.92 9.18 -17.46
C HIS A 667 10.20 9.38 -16.12
N VAL A 668 9.20 8.57 -15.85
CA VAL A 668 8.35 8.68 -14.66
C VAL A 668 8.98 8.00 -13.45
N GLY A 669 8.68 8.52 -12.26
CA GLY A 669 9.16 7.96 -11.00
C GLY A 669 8.87 8.88 -9.83
N ILE A 670 8.60 8.28 -8.67
CA ILE A 670 8.55 8.98 -7.39
C ILE A 670 9.95 8.91 -6.78
N THR A 671 10.51 10.06 -6.36
CA THR A 671 11.81 10.07 -5.67
C THR A 671 11.60 9.89 -4.18
N GLU A 672 12.64 9.44 -3.45
CA GLU A 672 12.59 9.29 -1.99
C GLU A 672 11.32 8.54 -1.51
N ALA A 673 11.03 7.40 -2.14
CA ALA A 673 9.80 6.68 -1.85
C ALA A 673 9.85 6.00 -0.46
N GLY A 674 11.05 5.63 0.00
CA GLY A 674 11.30 5.01 1.30
C GLY A 674 11.87 3.59 1.16
N GLY A 675 11.90 2.85 2.27
CA GLY A 675 12.31 1.44 2.28
C GLY A 675 11.37 0.53 1.48
N LEU A 676 11.76 -0.74 1.30
CA LEU A 676 11.11 -1.68 0.37
C LEU A 676 9.57 -1.64 0.40
N ARG A 677 8.94 -1.89 1.55
CA ARG A 677 7.47 -1.96 1.63
C ARG A 677 6.77 -0.61 1.41
N ALA A 678 7.11 0.40 2.19
CA ALA A 678 6.44 1.70 2.13
C ALA A 678 6.72 2.42 0.80
N GLY A 679 7.96 2.32 0.31
CA GLY A 679 8.38 2.86 -0.98
C GLY A 679 7.71 2.17 -2.15
N THR A 680 7.50 0.85 -2.08
CA THR A 680 6.72 0.11 -3.08
C THR A 680 5.27 0.59 -3.13
N VAL A 681 4.60 0.72 -1.99
CA VAL A 681 3.21 1.22 -1.93
C VAL A 681 3.11 2.61 -2.52
N LYS A 682 3.97 3.54 -2.06
CA LYS A 682 3.98 4.94 -2.51
C LYS A 682 4.27 5.05 -4.01
N SER A 683 5.27 4.31 -4.51
CA SER A 683 5.61 4.29 -5.93
C SER A 683 4.49 3.68 -6.77
N SER A 684 3.86 2.61 -6.30
CA SER A 684 2.75 1.95 -7.02
C SER A 684 1.54 2.86 -7.16
N ILE A 685 1.23 3.68 -6.15
CA ILE A 685 0.16 4.68 -6.23
C ILE A 685 0.50 5.75 -7.27
N GLY A 686 1.65 6.40 -7.15
CA GLY A 686 2.03 7.50 -8.05
C GLY A 686 2.24 7.06 -9.50
N LEU A 687 3.00 5.98 -9.70
CA LEU A 687 3.21 5.41 -11.04
C LEU A 687 1.92 4.79 -11.60
N GLY A 688 1.09 4.15 -10.77
CA GLY A 688 -0.19 3.61 -11.18
C GLY A 688 -1.11 4.67 -11.77
N MET A 689 -1.22 5.84 -11.12
CA MET A 689 -2.01 6.97 -11.62
C MET A 689 -1.52 7.48 -12.99
N LEU A 690 -0.20 7.63 -13.15
CA LEU A 690 0.40 8.11 -14.39
C LEU A 690 0.24 7.10 -15.52
N LEU A 691 0.63 5.86 -15.28
CA LEU A 691 0.62 4.80 -16.26
C LEU A 691 -0.81 4.45 -16.69
N TRP A 692 -1.78 4.43 -15.77
CA TRP A 692 -3.20 4.28 -16.09
C TRP A 692 -3.72 5.40 -17.01
N SER A 693 -3.20 6.63 -16.83
CA SER A 693 -3.50 7.77 -17.69
C SER A 693 -2.73 7.74 -19.03
N GLY A 694 -1.96 6.67 -19.30
CA GLY A 694 -1.14 6.55 -20.50
C GLY A 694 0.17 7.33 -20.46
N ILE A 695 0.53 7.94 -19.32
CA ILE A 695 1.70 8.80 -19.16
C ILE A 695 2.90 7.99 -18.64
N GLY A 696 4.01 8.04 -19.39
CA GLY A 696 5.27 7.40 -19.04
C GLY A 696 5.79 6.51 -20.16
N ASP A 697 7.03 6.75 -20.56
CA ASP A 697 7.72 6.02 -21.65
C ASP A 697 8.88 5.18 -21.12
N THR A 698 9.31 5.52 -19.92
CA THR A 698 10.23 4.72 -19.11
C THR A 698 9.98 5.03 -17.64
N LEU A 699 10.21 4.07 -16.76
CA LEU A 699 10.00 4.25 -15.31
C LEU A 699 11.25 3.89 -14.51
N ARG A 700 11.34 4.47 -13.32
CA ARG A 700 12.19 3.99 -12.23
C ARG A 700 11.44 4.07 -10.91
N VAL A 701 11.42 2.98 -10.18
CA VAL A 701 11.04 2.94 -8.76
C VAL A 701 12.26 3.33 -7.93
N SER A 702 12.12 4.22 -6.94
CA SER A 702 13.28 4.69 -6.14
C SER A 702 13.16 4.19 -4.71
N LEU A 703 13.82 3.07 -4.40
CA LEU A 703 13.73 2.40 -3.09
C LEU A 703 15.04 2.51 -2.33
N SER A 704 14.96 2.56 -1.00
CA SER A 704 16.10 2.31 -0.11
C SER A 704 16.30 0.80 0.06
N ALA A 705 16.63 0.11 -1.03
CA ALA A 705 16.81 -1.35 -1.12
C ALA A 705 17.85 -1.70 -2.18
N ASP A 706 18.06 -3.00 -2.45
CA ASP A 706 18.87 -3.45 -3.58
C ASP A 706 18.27 -2.94 -4.90
N PRO A 707 19.08 -2.44 -5.85
CA PRO A 707 18.60 -1.96 -7.16
C PRO A 707 17.79 -3.01 -7.95
N ALA A 708 18.04 -4.30 -7.76
CA ALA A 708 17.24 -5.35 -8.39
C ALA A 708 15.77 -5.34 -7.92
N GLU A 709 15.52 -4.98 -6.66
CA GLU A 709 14.15 -4.84 -6.12
C GLU A 709 13.39 -3.69 -6.82
N GLU A 710 14.08 -2.58 -7.16
CA GLU A 710 13.47 -1.50 -7.93
C GLU A 710 12.96 -1.98 -9.30
N VAL A 711 13.72 -2.88 -9.94
CA VAL A 711 13.39 -3.47 -11.24
C VAL A 711 12.19 -4.41 -11.11
N LEU A 712 12.21 -5.31 -10.12
CA LEU A 712 11.12 -6.26 -9.86
C LEU A 712 9.80 -5.53 -9.62
N VAL A 713 9.79 -4.54 -8.71
CA VAL A 713 8.60 -3.70 -8.46
C VAL A 713 8.17 -2.95 -9.71
N GLY A 714 9.12 -2.46 -10.51
CA GLY A 714 8.82 -1.81 -11.79
C GLY A 714 8.06 -2.72 -12.77
N TYR A 715 8.48 -3.99 -12.88
CA TYR A 715 7.77 -4.98 -13.67
C TYR A 715 6.41 -5.34 -13.08
N ASP A 716 6.29 -5.49 -11.77
CA ASP A 716 5.01 -5.81 -11.12
C ASP A 716 3.96 -4.73 -11.34
N ILE A 717 4.36 -3.45 -11.31
CA ILE A 717 3.48 -2.33 -11.66
C ILE A 717 3.01 -2.43 -13.13
N LEU A 718 3.94 -2.63 -14.07
CA LEU A 718 3.60 -2.73 -15.50
C LEU A 718 2.72 -3.96 -15.81
N LYS A 719 2.99 -5.07 -15.14
CA LYS A 719 2.28 -6.33 -15.27
C LYS A 719 0.85 -6.23 -14.74
N SER A 720 0.68 -5.58 -13.58
CA SER A 720 -0.62 -5.31 -12.98
C SER A 720 -1.52 -4.43 -13.87
N LEU A 721 -0.90 -3.52 -14.62
CA LEU A 721 -1.58 -2.63 -15.58
C LEU A 721 -1.72 -3.23 -16.99
N GLY A 722 -1.17 -4.42 -17.24
CA GLY A 722 -1.16 -5.04 -18.56
C GLY A 722 -0.32 -4.31 -19.61
N LEU A 723 0.58 -3.42 -19.21
CA LEU A 723 1.41 -2.60 -20.11
C LEU A 723 2.67 -3.33 -20.59
N ARG A 724 3.21 -4.23 -19.76
CA ARG A 724 4.34 -5.09 -20.09
C ARG A 724 4.36 -6.28 -19.16
N ARG A 725 4.69 -7.47 -19.67
CA ARG A 725 4.76 -8.70 -18.87
C ARG A 725 6.14 -9.33 -18.98
N ARG A 726 6.65 -9.85 -17.87
CA ARG A 726 7.87 -10.67 -17.77
C ARG A 726 7.64 -11.74 -16.70
N GLY A 727 8.06 -12.96 -17.01
CA GLY A 727 7.98 -14.11 -16.12
C GLY A 727 6.57 -14.52 -15.71
N VAL A 728 6.49 -15.30 -14.63
CA VAL A 728 5.26 -15.94 -14.17
C VAL A 728 4.45 -14.99 -13.29
N THR A 729 3.16 -14.84 -13.57
CA THR A 729 2.17 -14.11 -12.76
C THR A 729 1.50 -15.10 -11.82
N VAL A 730 1.90 -15.12 -10.55
CA VAL A 730 1.26 -15.98 -9.56
C VAL A 730 0.01 -15.27 -9.02
N ILE A 731 -1.15 -15.86 -9.26
CA ILE A 731 -2.46 -15.38 -8.79
C ILE A 731 -2.90 -16.28 -7.65
N SER A 732 -2.69 -15.84 -6.42
CA SER A 732 -3.02 -16.64 -5.24
C SER A 732 -4.17 -16.03 -4.45
N CYS A 733 -4.99 -16.89 -3.83
CA CYS A 733 -5.91 -16.41 -2.80
C CYS A 733 -5.10 -15.97 -1.56
N PRO A 734 -5.58 -15.00 -0.76
CA PRO A 734 -4.96 -14.62 0.53
C PRO A 734 -4.82 -15.78 1.54
N SER A 735 -5.42 -16.94 1.24
CA SER A 735 -5.78 -18.05 2.12
C SER A 735 -6.98 -17.74 3.03
N CYS A 736 -7.58 -18.78 3.60
CA CYS A 736 -8.58 -18.70 4.66
C CYS A 736 -8.69 -20.07 5.35
N ALA A 737 -9.58 -20.20 6.33
CA ALA A 737 -9.83 -21.47 7.04
C ALA A 737 -10.30 -22.63 6.12
N ARG A 738 -10.65 -22.36 4.86
CA ARG A 738 -11.08 -23.36 3.88
C ARG A 738 -9.93 -23.93 3.05
N GLN A 739 -8.70 -23.46 3.25
CA GLN A 739 -7.56 -23.94 2.48
C GLN A 739 -7.32 -25.45 2.74
N ASN A 740 -7.06 -26.20 1.68
CA ASN A 740 -6.78 -27.64 1.75
C ASN A 740 -5.28 -27.94 1.62
N PHE A 741 -4.45 -26.92 1.44
CA PHE A 741 -2.98 -26.97 1.50
C PHE A 741 -2.47 -25.62 2.01
N ASN A 742 -1.21 -25.54 2.43
CA ASN A 742 -0.62 -24.30 2.88
C ASN A 742 -0.32 -23.38 1.68
N VAL A 743 -1.27 -22.51 1.34
CA VAL A 743 -1.18 -21.62 0.17
C VAL A 743 0.02 -20.69 0.29
N ILE A 744 0.20 -20.06 1.46
CA ILE A 744 1.24 -19.05 1.69
C ILE A 744 2.62 -19.64 1.41
N LYS A 745 2.95 -20.77 2.05
CA LYS A 745 4.24 -21.44 1.87
C LYS A 745 4.43 -21.98 0.45
N THR A 746 3.35 -22.42 -0.19
CA THR A 746 3.40 -22.92 -1.57
C THR A 746 3.74 -21.78 -2.55
N VAL A 747 3.09 -20.62 -2.39
CA VAL A 747 3.34 -19.44 -3.22
C VAL A 747 4.76 -18.93 -3.03
N GLU A 748 5.24 -18.80 -1.79
CA GLU A 748 6.62 -18.37 -1.49
C GLU A 748 7.66 -19.25 -2.22
N LEU A 749 7.50 -20.58 -2.15
CA LEU A 749 8.39 -21.53 -2.83
C LEU A 749 8.28 -21.46 -4.35
N LEU A 750 7.07 -21.23 -4.90
CA LEU A 750 6.85 -21.10 -6.33
C LEU A 750 7.49 -19.82 -6.87
N GLU A 751 7.30 -18.68 -6.21
CA GLU A 751 7.93 -17.41 -6.60
C GLU A 751 9.45 -17.54 -6.61
N GLN A 752 10.03 -18.18 -5.59
CA GLN A 752 11.47 -18.43 -5.53
C GLN A 752 11.95 -19.32 -6.68
N ARG A 753 11.27 -20.44 -6.95
CA ARG A 753 11.72 -21.43 -7.94
C ARG A 753 11.47 -20.99 -9.39
N LEU A 754 10.42 -20.21 -9.62
CA LEU A 754 10.04 -19.75 -10.96
C LEU A 754 10.68 -18.41 -11.35
N ALA A 755 11.47 -17.78 -10.47
CA ALA A 755 12.13 -16.49 -10.72
C ALA A 755 13.03 -16.48 -11.96
N HIS A 756 13.54 -17.64 -12.39
CA HIS A 756 14.40 -17.79 -13.56
C HIS A 756 13.62 -17.72 -14.90
N ILE A 757 12.29 -17.88 -14.86
CA ILE A 757 11.45 -17.88 -16.06
C ILE A 757 11.17 -16.43 -16.47
N THR A 758 11.57 -16.07 -17.69
CA THR A 758 11.31 -14.75 -18.28
C THR A 758 10.08 -14.72 -19.18
N THR A 759 9.63 -15.89 -19.65
CA THR A 759 8.46 -16.06 -20.51
C THR A 759 7.19 -15.64 -19.77
N PRO A 760 6.38 -14.71 -20.32
CA PRO A 760 5.12 -14.30 -19.72
C PRO A 760 4.13 -15.46 -19.60
N LEU A 761 3.74 -15.80 -18.37
CA LEU A 761 2.79 -16.88 -18.05
C LEU A 761 1.93 -16.51 -16.84
N THR A 762 0.78 -17.16 -16.67
CA THR A 762 -0.10 -17.01 -15.51
C THR A 762 -0.28 -18.34 -14.77
N LEU A 763 -0.16 -18.30 -13.44
CA LEU A 763 -0.28 -19.45 -12.54
C LEU A 763 -1.24 -19.11 -11.40
N SER A 764 -2.42 -19.73 -11.35
CA SER A 764 -3.33 -19.54 -10.20
C SER A 764 -3.11 -20.59 -9.11
N VAL A 765 -2.97 -20.18 -7.85
CA VAL A 765 -2.77 -21.06 -6.68
C VAL A 765 -3.86 -20.78 -5.64
N ILE A 766 -4.94 -21.55 -5.68
CA ILE A 766 -6.13 -21.30 -4.86
C ILE A 766 -6.37 -22.45 -3.88
N GLY A 767 -6.45 -22.15 -2.59
CA GLY A 767 -6.51 -23.16 -1.52
C GLY A 767 -7.81 -23.97 -1.44
N CYS A 768 -8.89 -23.57 -2.10
CA CYS A 768 -10.19 -24.21 -1.97
C CYS A 768 -11.03 -24.17 -3.25
N VAL A 769 -12.06 -25.00 -3.31
CA VAL A 769 -12.97 -25.13 -4.46
C VAL A 769 -13.91 -23.94 -4.67
N VAL A 770 -14.01 -23.01 -3.71
CA VAL A 770 -15.00 -21.92 -3.77
C VAL A 770 -14.72 -20.99 -4.94
N ASN A 771 -13.52 -20.40 -4.96
CA ASN A 771 -13.08 -19.52 -6.06
C ASN A 771 -12.10 -20.22 -7.01
N GLY A 772 -11.52 -21.35 -6.60
CA GLY A 772 -10.45 -22.02 -7.33
C GLY A 772 -10.77 -22.35 -8.78
N PRO A 773 -11.88 -23.03 -9.10
CA PRO A 773 -12.22 -23.38 -10.47
C PRO A 773 -12.48 -22.16 -11.36
N GLY A 774 -12.99 -21.06 -10.80
CA GLY A 774 -13.24 -19.82 -11.54
C GLY A 774 -11.93 -19.13 -11.92
N GLU A 775 -11.04 -18.94 -10.96
CA GLU A 775 -9.72 -18.31 -11.19
C GLU A 775 -8.83 -19.16 -12.10
N ALA A 776 -8.84 -20.49 -11.93
CA ALA A 776 -8.02 -21.40 -12.73
C ALA A 776 -8.46 -21.52 -14.20
N ARG A 777 -9.67 -21.05 -14.54
CA ARG A 777 -10.13 -20.95 -15.92
C ARG A 777 -9.54 -19.76 -16.68
N GLU A 778 -9.09 -18.74 -15.95
CA GLU A 778 -8.54 -17.51 -16.51
C GLU A 778 -7.00 -17.52 -16.53
N THR A 779 -6.36 -18.66 -16.23
CA THR A 779 -4.90 -18.82 -16.18
C THR A 779 -4.39 -19.94 -17.09
N ASP A 780 -3.11 -19.84 -17.45
CA ASP A 780 -2.42 -20.85 -18.25
C ASP A 780 -2.28 -22.16 -17.47
N ILE A 781 -1.99 -22.06 -16.18
CA ILE A 781 -1.85 -23.19 -15.26
C ILE A 781 -2.57 -22.83 -13.96
N GLY A 782 -3.35 -23.76 -13.41
CA GLY A 782 -4.07 -23.53 -12.17
C GLY A 782 -4.08 -24.71 -11.22
N LEU A 783 -3.96 -24.43 -9.92
CA LEU A 783 -4.17 -25.36 -8.82
C LEU A 783 -5.35 -24.91 -7.98
N THR A 784 -6.31 -25.82 -7.78
CA THR A 784 -7.43 -25.65 -6.83
C THR A 784 -7.37 -26.72 -5.75
N GLY A 785 -7.29 -26.29 -4.49
CA GLY A 785 -7.34 -27.18 -3.35
C GLY A 785 -8.70 -27.86 -3.22
N GLY A 786 -8.70 -29.18 -3.27
CA GLY A 786 -9.86 -30.03 -2.94
C GLY A 786 -9.66 -30.75 -1.61
N GLY A 787 -10.73 -31.34 -1.09
CA GLY A 787 -10.70 -32.11 0.16
C GLY A 787 -9.95 -33.44 0.04
N ASN A 788 -9.72 -34.09 1.19
CA ASN A 788 -9.02 -35.37 1.28
C ASN A 788 -7.63 -35.36 0.63
N ASN A 789 -6.87 -34.27 0.82
CA ASN A 789 -5.49 -34.10 0.33
C ASN A 789 -5.37 -34.36 -1.19
N THR A 790 -6.43 -33.96 -1.93
CA THR A 790 -6.54 -34.17 -3.37
C THR A 790 -6.97 -32.86 -4.01
N HIS A 791 -6.17 -32.35 -4.93
CA HIS A 791 -6.32 -31.05 -5.56
C HIS A 791 -6.54 -31.21 -7.07
N GLN A 792 -7.17 -30.23 -7.70
CA GLN A 792 -7.43 -30.23 -9.14
C GLN A 792 -6.45 -29.32 -9.87
N ILE A 793 -5.76 -29.86 -10.87
CA ILE A 793 -4.93 -29.12 -11.81
C ILE A 793 -5.76 -28.70 -13.03
N TYR A 794 -5.47 -27.51 -13.53
CA TYR A 794 -6.03 -26.92 -14.74
C TYR A 794 -4.91 -26.53 -15.68
N LEU A 795 -5.08 -26.80 -16.97
CA LEU A 795 -4.19 -26.37 -18.05
C LEU A 795 -5.01 -25.61 -19.09
N SER A 796 -4.62 -24.38 -19.41
CA SER A 796 -5.32 -23.48 -20.34
C SER A 796 -6.83 -23.40 -20.04
N GLY A 797 -7.15 -23.29 -18.75
CA GLY A 797 -8.51 -23.20 -18.22
C GLY A 797 -9.34 -24.49 -18.22
N VAL A 798 -8.79 -25.62 -18.67
CA VAL A 798 -9.49 -26.92 -18.68
C VAL A 798 -8.99 -27.79 -17.54
N THR A 799 -9.89 -28.55 -16.88
CA THR A 799 -9.51 -29.54 -15.88
C THR A 799 -8.64 -30.62 -16.50
N ASP A 800 -7.46 -30.85 -15.93
CA ASP A 800 -6.50 -31.82 -16.46
C ASP A 800 -6.46 -33.10 -15.59
N HIS A 801 -5.81 -33.06 -14.44
CA HIS A 801 -5.72 -34.21 -13.53
C HIS A 801 -5.79 -33.81 -12.05
N ARG A 802 -5.85 -34.81 -11.17
CA ARG A 802 -5.83 -34.63 -9.72
C ARG A 802 -4.45 -34.88 -9.15
N LEU A 803 -4.01 -34.02 -8.25
CA LEU A 803 -2.72 -34.08 -7.57
C LEU A 803 -2.94 -34.33 -6.07
N LYS A 804 -2.10 -35.16 -5.44
CA LYS A 804 -2.10 -35.32 -3.97
C LYS A 804 -1.16 -34.31 -3.33
N ASP A 805 -1.27 -34.07 -2.01
CA ASP A 805 -0.46 -33.07 -1.30
C ASP A 805 1.07 -33.20 -1.46
N LYS A 806 1.56 -34.39 -1.81
CA LYS A 806 2.99 -34.61 -2.05
C LYS A 806 3.36 -33.97 -3.40
N ASP A 807 4.44 -33.19 -3.38
CA ASP A 807 5.10 -32.68 -4.59
C ASP A 807 4.33 -31.58 -5.35
N ILE A 808 3.42 -30.85 -4.68
CA ILE A 808 2.68 -29.73 -5.31
C ILE A 808 3.62 -28.74 -6.01
N VAL A 809 4.66 -28.29 -5.31
CA VAL A 809 5.59 -27.28 -5.83
C VAL A 809 6.38 -27.85 -7.02
N ASP A 810 6.98 -29.03 -6.88
CA ASP A 810 7.76 -29.66 -7.95
C ASP A 810 6.93 -29.90 -9.21
N HIS A 811 5.68 -30.37 -9.02
CA HIS A 811 4.77 -30.62 -10.11
C HIS A 811 4.40 -29.33 -10.86
N LEU A 812 4.02 -28.27 -10.12
CA LEU A 812 3.69 -26.99 -10.72
C LEU A 812 4.89 -26.35 -11.42
N VAL A 813 6.10 -26.44 -10.83
CA VAL A 813 7.33 -25.96 -11.47
C VAL A 813 7.56 -26.67 -12.81
N GLY A 814 7.47 -28.00 -12.84
CA GLY A 814 7.64 -28.76 -14.08
C GLY A 814 6.60 -28.42 -15.15
N LEU A 815 5.34 -28.17 -14.77
CA LEU A 815 4.31 -27.72 -15.70
C LEU A 815 4.62 -26.34 -16.29
N VAL A 816 5.04 -25.39 -15.45
CA VAL A 816 5.35 -24.02 -15.88
C VAL A 816 6.58 -24.01 -16.77
N GLU A 817 7.66 -24.72 -16.41
CA GLU A 817 8.88 -24.83 -17.23
C GLU A 817 8.58 -25.45 -18.59
N LYS A 818 7.78 -26.53 -18.63
CA LYS A 818 7.35 -27.14 -19.89
C LYS A 818 6.57 -26.15 -20.74
N LYS A 819 5.60 -25.45 -20.15
CA LYS A 819 4.78 -24.47 -20.89
C LYS A 819 5.62 -23.29 -21.39
N ALA A 820 6.57 -22.81 -20.59
CA ALA A 820 7.50 -21.77 -21.01
C ALA A 820 8.33 -22.21 -22.22
N ALA A 821 8.87 -23.44 -22.19
CA ALA A 821 9.64 -24.00 -23.30
C ALA A 821 8.79 -24.13 -24.58
N GLU A 822 7.53 -24.55 -24.48
CA GLU A 822 6.59 -24.60 -25.61
C GLU A 822 6.37 -23.22 -26.23
N ILE A 823 6.16 -22.19 -25.42
CA ILE A 823 5.96 -20.81 -25.89
C ILE A 823 7.21 -20.26 -26.58
N GLU A 824 8.39 -20.47 -25.99
CA GLU A 824 9.64 -19.99 -26.60
C GLU A 824 9.97 -20.73 -27.90
N ALA A 825 9.71 -22.04 -27.96
CA ALA A 825 9.85 -22.80 -29.21
C ALA A 825 8.88 -22.29 -30.29
N ALA A 826 7.64 -21.97 -29.93
CA ALA A 826 6.66 -21.40 -30.86
C ALA A 826 7.09 -20.01 -31.37
N LYS A 827 7.63 -19.14 -30.50
CA LYS A 827 8.18 -17.84 -30.91
C LYS A 827 9.37 -17.97 -31.85
N ALA A 828 10.29 -18.89 -31.56
CA ALA A 828 11.45 -19.15 -32.41
C ALA A 828 11.06 -19.70 -33.80
N ALA A 829 9.94 -20.41 -33.90
CA ALA A 829 9.40 -20.93 -35.16
C ALA A 829 8.58 -19.90 -35.95
N ALA A 830 8.15 -18.78 -35.32
CA ALA A 830 7.38 -17.75 -35.99
C ALA A 830 8.29 -16.89 -36.91
N PRO A 831 7.87 -16.57 -38.15
CA PRO A 831 8.65 -15.70 -39.02
C PRO A 831 8.79 -14.30 -38.40
N ALA A 832 10.02 -13.80 -38.36
CA ALA A 832 10.36 -12.51 -37.77
C ALA A 832 9.52 -11.37 -38.37
N GLY A 833 8.49 -10.91 -37.66
CA GLY A 833 7.60 -9.84 -38.13
C GLY A 833 6.22 -9.74 -37.47
N GLN A 834 5.81 -10.67 -36.60
CA GLN A 834 4.48 -10.65 -35.97
C GLN A 834 4.45 -10.37 -34.46
N ASP A 835 5.59 -10.17 -33.81
CA ASP A 835 5.63 -9.95 -32.35
C ASP A 835 5.66 -8.47 -31.98
N ALA A 836 4.46 -7.93 -31.73
CA ALA A 836 4.25 -6.84 -30.77
C ALA A 836 2.78 -6.71 -30.30
N SER A 837 1.79 -7.15 -31.08
CA SER A 837 0.37 -6.95 -30.72
C SER A 837 -0.38 -8.22 -30.30
N ALA A 838 0.16 -9.43 -30.55
CA ALA A 838 -0.59 -10.67 -30.35
C ALA A 838 -0.54 -11.24 -28.93
N ALA A 839 0.38 -10.79 -28.07
CA ALA A 839 0.49 -11.26 -26.68
C ALA A 839 -0.43 -10.49 -25.68
N ALA A 840 -1.30 -9.63 -26.20
CA ALA A 840 -2.23 -8.80 -25.42
C ALA A 840 -3.72 -9.19 -25.60
N GLU A 841 -4.02 -10.25 -26.35
CA GLU A 841 -5.37 -10.86 -26.38
C GLU A 841 -5.63 -11.77 -25.18
#